data_AF-A0A842IN84-F1
#
_entry.id   AF-A0A842IN84-F1
#
_cell.length_a   1.000
_cell.length_b   1.000
_cell.length_c   1.000
_cell.angle_alpha   90.00
_cell.angle_beta   90.00
_cell.angle_gamma   90.00
#
_symmetry.space_group_name_H-M   'P 1'
#
loop_
_entity.id
_entity.type
_entity.pdbx_description
1 polymer ?
#
loop_
_entity_poly.entity_id
_entity_poly.type
_entity_poly.pdbx_seq_one_letter_code
_entity_poly.pdbx_strand_id
1 'polypeptide(L)'
;MFSLKKLVLVLCVFSFYNLSAQVTLSTDFTDEVNERAPLHNIWSIANRISPQNGSNVRPGLKMNTVRMIGGINKIVNGVRMKDLDFDTCLYDSINNQYVYRFEPLIARLDNIINSQTEIHQIVLDQPPWAFQHGYTFIPEGTIDYVNFRENEQISIYGNSLPPADQVAYHDYIVALMTELVANYGEEMVLSWRFRVGSEIETPNHWYGTKQDFIEHFENTENAVRSVLPDAIIGLHTRAPDFLYQNGTVLNYKGEPFASFAEDLIEYCFDNNVQYDFWGVSDYVVLGNGNLRNMSIKYNKLFADLINHPEWNANATIDLMEYATVTTMNGADGNGFINAETSHAEIVELYFSNIFYENKGNGLDLVYRWGNRTGSQDPPGISILNSMNGKVHYTTDISGTPETSTNDVDAIFAKNDGATEYDVLVYNYNNNALNYIDNEAVNVSFTSELPEGTTLYYRSISYDKTNNKLQNFLEENSGLGYVMSGFDDKGDPERILTEAGLAAYEAYENPNPHQYSDWESIVTTARTDGEPGSIISLDTEIASFAFEKIEFRTNSNLVTVLNTPQYIWTTNEDFQQFATSQMASTIAGGIINMSITGNYPNLIYDTSFNVDNFDRFKIVLKNETDSDKFWFVWYIDGVKHQRRIRPGINETSFNTYIIDLSVDADWNGTIDSFNVEVANLSSLGGTVEIDSMELMLKVGIEEHSITTNIIEGFGVVSPSGGTVFTGNEVTFNTYPDAGWEFQGWSGDIVSTENPLTIIVTSDLDIAATFVQDGLSVDENNLDNAFTIFPNPSSNGVFTIKSNTTAHWEVYSLTGVKVLSGKEKTIDISNFSHGMYILKLNNSYKKVLYN
;
A
#
# COMPACT_ATOMS: atom_id res chain seq x y z
N MET A 1 12.78 29.81 48.42
CA MET A 1 11.80 28.70 48.42
C MET A 1 11.99 27.93 47.13
N PHE A 2 12.72 26.82 47.20
CA PHE A 2 12.91 25.90 46.07
C PHE A 2 11.74 24.90 46.10
N SER A 3 10.95 24.85 45.02
CA SER A 3 9.93 23.82 44.84
C SER A 3 10.46 22.73 43.91
N LEU A 4 10.42 21.51 44.42
CA LEU A 4 10.84 20.25 43.83
C LEU A 4 10.09 19.99 42.51
N LYS A 5 10.82 19.82 41.39
CA LYS A 5 10.28 19.15 40.19
C LYS A 5 10.15 17.66 40.50
N LYS A 6 8.91 17.16 40.51
CA LYS A 6 8.62 15.73 40.53
C LYS A 6 9.03 15.15 39.18
N LEU A 7 10.09 14.33 39.18
CA LEU A 7 10.38 13.38 38.12
C LEU A 7 9.37 12.23 38.30
N VAL A 8 8.38 12.12 37.42
CA VAL A 8 7.52 10.94 37.34
C VAL A 8 8.32 9.92 36.54
N LEU A 9 8.97 9.00 37.26
CA LEU A 9 9.54 7.78 36.70
C LEU A 9 8.37 6.82 36.49
N VAL A 10 7.99 6.58 35.24
CA VAL A 10 7.08 5.48 34.88
C VAL A 10 7.86 4.20 35.13
N LEU A 11 7.55 3.52 36.25
CA LEU A 11 7.95 2.15 36.47
C LEU A 11 7.01 1.27 35.62
N CYS A 12 7.49 0.80 34.47
CA CYS A 12 6.91 -0.38 33.83
C CYS A 12 7.23 -1.58 34.74
N VAL A 13 6.25 -1.99 35.55
CA VAL A 13 6.30 -3.27 36.25
C VAL A 13 5.82 -4.31 35.24
N PHE A 14 6.75 -4.98 34.56
CA PHE A 14 6.45 -6.23 33.85
C PHE A 14 6.12 -7.29 34.90
N SER A 15 4.84 -7.40 35.23
CA SER A 15 4.32 -8.61 35.85
C SER A 15 4.12 -9.61 34.72
N PHE A 16 4.94 -10.65 34.63
CA PHE A 16 4.62 -11.85 33.85
C PHE A 16 3.42 -12.55 34.51
N TYR A 17 2.22 -12.01 34.31
CA TYR A 17 1.04 -12.83 34.27
C TYR A 17 1.18 -13.69 33.01
N ASN A 18 0.88 -14.99 33.10
CA ASN A 18 0.50 -15.72 31.89
C ASN A 18 -0.74 -14.99 31.35
N LEU A 19 -0.54 -14.07 30.40
CA LEU A 19 -1.63 -13.48 29.63
C LEU A 19 -2.21 -14.65 28.83
N SER A 20 -3.32 -15.23 29.28
CA SER A 20 -4.14 -15.96 28.33
C SER A 20 -4.73 -14.88 27.43
N ALA A 21 -4.30 -14.81 26.17
CA ALA A 21 -4.91 -13.93 25.20
C ALA A 21 -6.43 -14.07 25.25
N GLN A 22 -7.13 -12.95 25.31
CA GLN A 22 -8.59 -12.95 25.48
C GLN A 22 -9.32 -13.11 24.16
N VAL A 23 -8.68 -12.68 23.08
CA VAL A 23 -9.13 -12.86 21.71
C VAL A 23 -8.07 -13.64 20.96
N THR A 24 -8.49 -14.64 20.20
CA THR A 24 -7.63 -15.32 19.23
C THR A 24 -8.16 -15.02 17.84
N LEU A 25 -7.30 -14.48 16.99
CA LEU A 25 -7.53 -14.26 15.57
C LEU A 25 -6.78 -15.34 14.82
N SER A 26 -7.47 -16.10 13.98
CA SER A 26 -6.85 -17.24 13.33
C SER A 26 -7.31 -17.52 11.92
N THR A 27 -6.50 -18.28 11.19
CA THR A 27 -6.86 -18.83 9.88
C THR A 27 -6.15 -20.16 9.63
N ASP A 28 -6.60 -20.93 8.65
CA ASP A 28 -5.87 -22.08 8.13
C ASP A 28 -5.42 -21.80 6.69
N PHE A 29 -4.12 -21.52 6.50
CA PHE A 29 -3.52 -21.29 5.19
C PHE A 29 -3.36 -22.57 4.35
N THR A 30 -3.71 -23.74 4.91
CA THR A 30 -3.70 -25.03 4.21
C THR A 30 -5.09 -25.45 3.72
N ASP A 31 -6.13 -24.70 4.09
CA ASP A 31 -7.51 -24.98 3.69
C ASP A 31 -7.98 -23.99 2.60
N GLU A 32 -8.11 -24.50 1.37
CA GLU A 32 -8.62 -23.75 0.21
C GLU A 32 -10.03 -23.17 0.45
N VAL A 33 -10.82 -23.71 1.40
CA VAL A 33 -12.15 -23.17 1.76
C VAL A 33 -12.04 -21.77 2.41
N ASN A 34 -10.90 -21.48 3.04
CA ASN A 34 -10.64 -20.18 3.66
C ASN A 34 -10.15 -19.15 2.65
N GLU A 35 -9.73 -19.57 1.45
CA GLU A 35 -9.24 -18.65 0.42
C GLU A 35 -10.32 -17.70 -0.07
N ARG A 36 -9.92 -16.45 -0.26
CA ARG A 36 -10.70 -15.37 -0.84
C ARG A 36 -9.90 -14.77 -1.99
N ALA A 37 -10.54 -13.88 -2.73
CA ALA A 37 -9.88 -13.18 -3.82
C ALA A 37 -8.60 -12.47 -3.31
N PRO A 38 -7.52 -12.42 -4.12
CA PRO A 38 -6.32 -11.68 -3.74
C PRO A 38 -6.62 -10.22 -3.38
N LEU A 39 -5.92 -9.71 -2.39
CA LEU A 39 -6.05 -8.32 -1.94
C LEU A 39 -5.68 -7.37 -3.08
N HIS A 40 -6.46 -6.31 -3.26
CA HIS A 40 -6.18 -5.24 -4.21
C HIS A 40 -6.48 -3.89 -3.57
N ASN A 41 -5.89 -2.82 -4.10
CA ASN A 41 -6.12 -1.48 -3.58
C ASN A 41 -7.56 -1.02 -3.88
N ILE A 42 -8.48 -1.20 -2.93
CA ILE A 42 -9.87 -0.73 -3.07
C ILE A 42 -9.98 0.80 -3.05
N TRP A 43 -8.95 1.51 -2.56
CA TRP A 43 -8.91 2.96 -2.37
C TRP A 43 -8.28 3.69 -3.56
N SER A 44 -8.28 3.06 -4.73
CA SER A 44 -7.57 3.51 -5.93
C SER A 44 -8.29 4.61 -6.71
N ILE A 45 -9.46 5.07 -6.28
CA ILE A 45 -10.31 6.02 -7.02
C ILE A 45 -10.45 7.35 -6.28
N ALA A 46 -10.14 8.45 -6.98
CA ALA A 46 -10.32 9.81 -6.49
C ALA A 46 -11.54 10.50 -7.14
N ASN A 47 -12.38 11.13 -6.34
CA ASN A 47 -13.50 11.93 -6.84
C ASN A 47 -13.07 13.35 -7.23
N ARG A 48 -13.49 13.83 -8.41
CA ARG A 48 -13.27 15.22 -8.86
C ARG A 48 -14.53 15.81 -9.47
N ILE A 49 -14.88 17.01 -9.01
CA ILE A 49 -16.04 17.77 -9.50
C ILE A 49 -15.57 18.73 -10.58
N SER A 50 -16.11 18.56 -11.79
CA SER A 50 -15.94 19.44 -12.95
C SER A 50 -14.50 19.93 -13.19
N PRO A 51 -13.46 19.05 -13.18
CA PRO A 51 -12.08 19.47 -13.40
C PRO A 51 -11.91 20.18 -14.75
N GLN A 52 -11.21 21.31 -14.75
CA GLN A 52 -11.01 22.13 -15.97
C GLN A 52 -9.57 22.10 -16.51
N ASN A 53 -8.58 22.09 -15.60
CA ASN A 53 -7.17 22.33 -15.94
C ASN A 53 -6.28 21.07 -15.76
N GLY A 54 -6.89 19.89 -15.67
CA GLY A 54 -6.21 18.61 -15.38
C GLY A 54 -6.79 17.89 -14.17
N SER A 55 -6.21 16.75 -13.79
CA SER A 55 -6.78 15.90 -12.72
C SER A 55 -6.63 16.50 -11.32
N ASN A 56 -5.48 17.10 -11.02
CA ASN A 56 -5.06 17.44 -9.66
C ASN A 56 -5.26 16.26 -8.69
N VAL A 57 -4.90 15.04 -9.11
CA VAL A 57 -5.04 13.78 -8.35
C VAL A 57 -3.66 13.28 -7.92
N ARG A 58 -3.57 12.68 -6.73
CA ARG A 58 -2.35 12.01 -6.26
C ARG A 58 -1.91 10.93 -7.28
N PRO A 59 -0.61 10.85 -7.65
CA PRO A 59 -0.12 9.82 -8.58
C PRO A 59 -0.50 8.39 -8.13
N GLY A 60 -0.74 7.51 -9.11
CA GLY A 60 -1.11 6.11 -8.88
C GLY A 60 -2.61 5.86 -8.67
N LEU A 61 -3.44 6.91 -8.66
CA LEU A 61 -4.90 6.80 -8.57
C LEU A 61 -5.58 7.01 -9.92
N LYS A 62 -6.75 6.38 -10.09
CA LYS A 62 -7.67 6.68 -11.19
C LYS A 62 -8.71 7.71 -10.73
N MET A 63 -9.39 8.32 -11.69
CA MET A 63 -10.32 9.41 -11.42
C MET A 63 -11.76 9.08 -11.79
N ASN A 64 -12.67 9.35 -10.85
CA ASN A 64 -14.09 9.52 -11.10
C ASN A 64 -14.40 11.01 -11.33
N THR A 65 -15.03 11.34 -12.45
CA THR A 65 -15.35 12.73 -12.83
C THR A 65 -16.85 13.01 -12.70
N VAL A 66 -17.19 13.99 -11.87
CA VAL A 66 -18.57 14.36 -11.51
C VAL A 66 -18.93 15.68 -12.20
N ARG A 67 -20.12 15.77 -12.81
CA ARG A 67 -20.65 16.99 -13.47
C ARG A 67 -19.77 17.50 -14.61
N MET A 68 -19.45 16.63 -15.55
CA MET A 68 -18.59 16.96 -16.70
C MET A 68 -19.36 17.41 -17.94
N ILE A 69 -20.61 16.94 -18.11
CA ILE A 69 -21.35 17.09 -19.36
C ILE A 69 -22.14 18.41 -19.46
N GLY A 70 -22.43 19.07 -18.34
CA GLY A 70 -23.17 20.33 -18.32
C GLY A 70 -23.97 20.51 -17.03
N GLY A 71 -24.99 21.36 -17.09
CA GLY A 71 -25.98 21.54 -16.03
C GLY A 71 -25.43 22.20 -14.77
N ILE A 72 -24.17 22.66 -14.76
CA ILE A 72 -23.58 23.27 -13.57
C ILE A 72 -24.02 24.72 -13.40
N ASN A 73 -23.98 25.20 -12.15
CA ASN A 73 -24.22 26.60 -11.82
C ASN A 73 -22.92 27.35 -11.55
N LYS A 74 -22.97 28.67 -11.73
CA LYS A 74 -21.94 29.63 -11.29
C LYS A 74 -22.54 30.67 -10.37
N ILE A 75 -21.71 31.22 -9.48
CA ILE A 75 -22.12 32.32 -8.59
C ILE A 75 -21.75 33.65 -9.23
N VAL A 76 -22.73 34.51 -9.44
CA VAL A 76 -22.52 35.90 -9.89
C VAL A 76 -23.24 36.83 -8.93
N ASN A 77 -22.48 37.75 -8.31
CA ASN A 77 -22.99 38.68 -7.29
C ASN A 77 -23.76 37.99 -6.15
N GLY A 78 -23.30 36.80 -5.73
CA GLY A 78 -23.93 36.02 -4.66
C GLY A 78 -25.18 35.23 -5.06
N VAL A 79 -25.56 35.26 -6.34
CA VAL A 79 -26.74 34.53 -6.86
C VAL A 79 -26.27 33.38 -7.76
N ARG A 80 -26.87 32.20 -7.59
CA ARG A 80 -26.66 31.06 -8.49
C ARG A 80 -27.29 31.34 -9.85
N MET A 81 -26.52 31.16 -10.90
CA MET A 81 -26.97 31.26 -12.29
C MET A 81 -26.47 30.07 -13.10
N LYS A 82 -27.14 29.79 -14.22
CA LYS A 82 -26.74 28.75 -15.17
C LYS A 82 -25.36 29.07 -15.76
N ASP A 83 -24.46 28.09 -15.79
CA ASP A 83 -23.18 28.25 -16.48
C ASP A 83 -23.23 27.68 -17.90
N LEU A 84 -23.82 28.46 -18.81
CA LEU A 84 -24.00 28.05 -20.21
C LEU A 84 -22.69 27.91 -20.97
N ASP A 85 -21.56 28.40 -20.46
CA ASP A 85 -20.26 28.25 -21.13
C ASP A 85 -19.68 26.84 -20.91
N PHE A 86 -20.09 26.17 -19.84
CA PHE A 86 -19.66 24.82 -19.49
C PHE A 86 -20.47 23.73 -20.20
N ASP A 87 -21.72 24.03 -20.54
CA ASP A 87 -22.68 23.11 -21.15
C ASP A 87 -22.21 22.58 -22.51
N THR A 88 -22.43 21.28 -22.73
CA THR A 88 -22.18 20.64 -24.02
C THR A 88 -23.39 20.62 -24.97
N CYS A 89 -24.54 21.13 -24.50
CA CYS A 89 -25.72 21.32 -25.33
C CYS A 89 -26.41 22.64 -24.97
N LEU A 90 -26.74 23.43 -25.99
CA LEU A 90 -27.52 24.66 -25.88
C LEU A 90 -28.85 24.51 -26.62
N TYR A 91 -29.84 25.31 -26.23
CA TYR A 91 -31.10 25.38 -26.96
C TYR A 91 -31.19 26.65 -27.79
N ASP A 92 -31.26 26.51 -29.11
CA ASP A 92 -31.53 27.62 -30.03
C ASP A 92 -33.04 27.84 -30.13
N SER A 93 -33.53 28.86 -29.40
CA SER A 93 -34.95 29.21 -29.39
C SER A 93 -35.46 29.88 -30.67
N ILE A 94 -34.56 30.34 -31.55
CA ILE A 94 -34.94 30.94 -32.85
C ILE A 94 -35.28 29.82 -33.83
N ASN A 95 -34.44 28.79 -33.88
CA ASN A 95 -34.60 27.66 -34.80
C ASN A 95 -35.32 26.46 -34.18
N ASN A 96 -35.60 26.51 -32.87
CA ASN A 96 -36.26 25.46 -32.10
C ASN A 96 -35.49 24.13 -32.17
N GLN A 97 -34.19 24.19 -31.92
CA GLN A 97 -33.26 23.06 -32.05
C GLN A 97 -32.25 23.01 -30.92
N TYR A 98 -31.87 21.79 -30.54
CA TYR A 98 -30.74 21.52 -29.66
C TYR A 98 -29.43 21.62 -30.46
N VAL A 99 -28.45 22.34 -29.91
CA VAL A 99 -27.14 22.58 -30.54
C VAL A 99 -26.07 21.95 -29.65
N TYR A 100 -25.42 20.90 -30.16
CA TYR A 100 -24.33 20.22 -29.46
C TYR A 100 -23.01 20.99 -29.64
N ARG A 101 -22.24 21.08 -28.56
CA ARG A 101 -20.97 21.80 -28.47
C ARG A 101 -20.05 21.04 -27.52
N PHE A 102 -19.45 19.96 -28.02
CA PHE A 102 -18.65 19.05 -27.21
C PHE A 102 -17.22 19.53 -26.97
N GLU A 103 -16.74 20.53 -27.70
CA GLU A 103 -15.36 21.03 -27.63
C GLU A 103 -14.91 21.43 -26.22
N PRO A 104 -15.75 22.09 -25.39
CA PRO A 104 -15.39 22.38 -24.00
C PRO A 104 -15.19 21.13 -23.15
N LEU A 105 -15.95 20.05 -23.39
CA LEU A 105 -15.78 18.78 -22.69
C LEU A 105 -14.50 18.07 -23.15
N ILE A 106 -14.29 17.96 -24.47
CA ILE A 106 -13.08 17.37 -25.06
C ILE A 106 -11.83 18.06 -24.51
N ALA A 107 -11.79 19.40 -24.50
CA ALA A 107 -10.66 20.14 -23.95
C ALA A 107 -10.37 19.81 -22.46
N ARG A 108 -11.41 19.58 -21.64
CA ARG A 108 -11.24 19.20 -20.24
C ARG A 108 -10.75 17.76 -20.09
N LEU A 109 -11.29 16.83 -20.88
CA LEU A 109 -10.84 15.44 -20.90
C LEU A 109 -9.39 15.34 -21.38
N ASP A 110 -9.00 16.10 -22.40
CA ASP A 110 -7.62 16.19 -22.88
C ASP A 110 -6.68 16.68 -21.78
N ASN A 111 -7.06 17.71 -21.02
CA ASN A 111 -6.26 18.19 -19.88
C ASN A 111 -6.07 17.11 -18.81
N ILE A 112 -7.08 16.26 -18.57
CA ILE A 112 -7.00 15.13 -17.65
C ILE A 112 -6.05 14.07 -18.19
N ILE A 113 -6.24 13.64 -19.43
CA ILE A 113 -5.42 12.60 -20.07
C ILE A 113 -3.96 13.05 -20.13
N ASN A 114 -3.71 14.32 -20.47
CA ASN A 114 -2.38 14.93 -20.50
C ASN A 114 -1.73 15.03 -19.10
N SER A 115 -2.52 14.97 -18.03
CA SER A 115 -2.00 14.84 -16.65
C SER A 115 -1.64 13.40 -16.27
N GLN A 116 -1.69 12.46 -17.22
CA GLN A 116 -1.36 11.04 -17.05
C GLN A 116 -2.20 10.35 -15.96
N THR A 117 -3.38 10.89 -15.66
CA THR A 117 -4.33 10.28 -14.73
C THR A 117 -5.36 9.51 -15.53
N GLU A 118 -5.48 8.21 -15.26
CA GLU A 118 -6.47 7.37 -15.89
C GLU A 118 -7.89 7.78 -15.44
N ILE A 119 -8.82 7.88 -16.39
CA ILE A 119 -10.23 8.11 -16.11
C ILE A 119 -10.84 6.74 -15.84
N HIS A 120 -11.33 6.53 -14.62
CA HIS A 120 -12.09 5.33 -14.25
C HIS A 120 -13.56 5.47 -14.64
N GLN A 121 -14.14 6.65 -14.40
CA GLN A 121 -15.57 6.86 -14.56
C GLN A 121 -15.91 8.29 -14.98
N ILE A 122 -16.84 8.42 -15.93
CA ILE A 122 -17.52 9.66 -16.29
C ILE A 122 -18.95 9.60 -15.78
N VAL A 123 -19.33 10.58 -14.97
CA VAL A 123 -20.69 10.70 -14.45
C VAL A 123 -21.55 11.49 -15.45
N LEU A 124 -22.60 10.85 -15.92
CA LEU A 124 -23.68 11.39 -16.75
C LEU A 124 -24.79 11.95 -15.86
N ASP A 125 -24.43 12.84 -14.93
CA ASP A 125 -25.36 13.57 -14.08
C ASP A 125 -25.51 15.02 -14.55
N GLN A 126 -26.59 15.66 -14.08
CA GLN A 126 -26.92 17.06 -14.37
C GLN A 126 -26.97 17.37 -15.88
N PRO A 127 -28.10 17.02 -16.53
CA PRO A 127 -28.31 17.32 -17.93
C PRO A 127 -28.00 18.80 -18.25
N PRO A 128 -27.37 19.12 -19.40
CA PRO A 128 -27.20 20.49 -19.85
C PRO A 128 -28.49 21.32 -19.72
N TRP A 129 -28.36 22.61 -19.43
CA TRP A 129 -29.51 23.48 -19.14
C TRP A 129 -30.52 23.57 -20.29
N ALA A 130 -30.10 23.24 -21.52
CA ALA A 130 -30.96 23.12 -22.69
C ALA A 130 -32.14 22.15 -22.47
N PHE A 131 -31.94 21.09 -21.70
CA PHE A 131 -32.96 20.06 -21.45
C PHE A 131 -34.04 20.47 -20.44
N GLN A 132 -33.96 21.69 -19.88
CA GLN A 132 -35.12 22.29 -19.20
C GLN A 132 -36.10 22.96 -20.18
N HIS A 133 -35.75 23.09 -21.46
CA HIS A 133 -36.65 23.67 -22.46
C HIS A 133 -37.93 22.83 -22.57
N GLY A 134 -39.08 23.46 -22.35
CA GLY A 134 -40.39 22.79 -22.32
C GLY A 134 -41.06 22.84 -20.94
N TYR A 135 -40.30 23.02 -19.86
CA TYR A 135 -40.90 23.18 -18.53
C TYR A 135 -41.56 24.54 -18.34
N THR A 136 -42.68 24.52 -17.62
CA THR A 136 -43.27 25.69 -16.97
C THR A 136 -42.97 25.60 -15.47
N PHE A 137 -42.59 26.72 -14.85
CA PHE A 137 -42.30 26.77 -13.42
C PHE A 137 -43.41 27.52 -12.67
N ILE A 138 -43.84 26.97 -11.55
CA ILE A 138 -44.85 27.57 -10.65
C ILE A 138 -44.17 28.24 -9.45
N PRO A 139 -44.82 29.22 -8.78
CA PRO A 139 -44.22 29.92 -7.65
C PRO A 139 -43.77 28.97 -6.52
N GLU A 140 -42.68 29.34 -5.85
CA GLU A 140 -42.19 28.62 -4.68
C GLU A 140 -43.30 28.42 -3.62
N GLY A 141 -43.31 27.23 -3.00
CA GLY A 141 -44.31 26.87 -1.98
C GLY A 141 -45.68 26.46 -2.53
N THR A 142 -45.86 26.40 -3.86
CA THR A 142 -47.08 25.89 -4.49
C THR A 142 -46.90 24.47 -5.05
N ILE A 143 -48.00 23.75 -5.22
CA ILE A 143 -48.05 22.45 -5.89
C ILE A 143 -49.31 22.37 -6.75
N ASP A 144 -49.14 22.00 -8.02
CA ASP A 144 -50.24 21.72 -8.94
C ASP A 144 -50.22 20.27 -9.48
N TYR A 145 -49.29 19.46 -8.98
CA TYR A 145 -49.05 18.07 -9.35
C TYR A 145 -48.57 17.86 -10.79
N VAL A 146 -48.13 18.92 -11.47
CA VAL A 146 -47.72 18.90 -12.89
C VAL A 146 -46.38 19.60 -13.11
N ASN A 147 -46.16 20.75 -12.48
CA ASN A 147 -45.04 21.64 -12.76
C ASN A 147 -44.04 21.71 -11.59
N PHE A 148 -42.76 21.84 -11.92
CA PHE A 148 -41.70 22.15 -10.96
C PHE A 148 -41.82 23.59 -10.45
N ARG A 149 -41.22 23.85 -9.29
CA ARG A 149 -41.23 25.17 -8.63
C ARG A 149 -40.06 26.04 -9.09
N GLU A 150 -40.22 27.36 -9.03
CA GLU A 150 -39.16 28.32 -9.40
C GLU A 150 -37.84 28.08 -8.65
N ASN A 151 -37.90 27.70 -7.37
CA ASN A 151 -36.72 27.42 -6.55
C ASN A 151 -36.04 26.06 -6.87
N GLU A 152 -36.68 25.19 -7.64
CA GLU A 152 -36.12 23.91 -8.10
C GLU A 152 -35.37 24.05 -9.42
N GLN A 153 -35.57 25.16 -10.13
CA GLN A 153 -34.94 25.39 -11.43
C GLN A 153 -33.41 25.32 -11.38
N ILE A 154 -32.79 25.76 -10.28
CA ILE A 154 -31.34 25.75 -10.09
C ILE A 154 -31.03 25.25 -8.67
N SER A 155 -30.60 24.00 -8.54
CA SER A 155 -30.23 23.41 -7.25
C SER A 155 -28.85 23.90 -6.78
N ILE A 156 -28.47 23.51 -5.56
CA ILE A 156 -27.10 23.77 -5.06
C ILE A 156 -26.04 23.06 -5.89
N TYR A 157 -26.40 21.95 -6.55
CA TYR A 157 -25.49 21.14 -7.33
C TYR A 157 -25.54 21.47 -8.82
N GLY A 158 -26.65 21.99 -9.36
CA GLY A 158 -26.80 22.26 -10.79
C GLY A 158 -28.24 22.05 -11.27
N ASN A 159 -28.38 21.53 -12.49
CA ASN A 159 -29.64 21.09 -13.06
C ASN A 159 -29.99 19.71 -12.50
N SER A 160 -31.02 19.67 -11.65
CA SER A 160 -31.47 18.44 -10.99
C SER A 160 -32.82 17.98 -11.52
N LEU A 161 -33.24 18.47 -12.68
CA LEU A 161 -34.52 18.10 -13.29
C LEU A 161 -34.30 16.98 -14.31
N PRO A 162 -35.26 16.05 -14.45
CA PRO A 162 -35.30 15.17 -15.61
C PRO A 162 -35.32 15.99 -16.91
N PRO A 163 -34.73 15.50 -18.01
CA PRO A 163 -34.87 16.14 -19.31
C PRO A 163 -36.35 16.29 -19.70
N ALA A 164 -36.79 17.50 -20.05
CA ALA A 164 -38.16 17.77 -20.47
C ALA A 164 -38.52 17.05 -21.80
N ASP A 165 -37.53 16.94 -22.69
CA ASP A 165 -37.60 16.17 -23.93
C ASP A 165 -36.65 14.98 -23.81
N GLN A 166 -37.22 13.82 -23.46
CA GLN A 166 -36.47 12.57 -23.25
C GLN A 166 -35.84 12.06 -24.57
N VAL A 167 -36.51 12.28 -25.71
CA VAL A 167 -36.01 11.86 -27.04
C VAL A 167 -34.81 12.71 -27.42
N ALA A 168 -34.90 14.03 -27.26
CA ALA A 168 -33.76 14.91 -27.54
C ALA A 168 -32.55 14.61 -26.64
N TYR A 169 -32.79 14.21 -25.39
CA TYR A 169 -31.71 13.79 -24.49
C TYR A 169 -31.08 12.46 -24.91
N HIS A 170 -31.89 11.49 -25.35
CA HIS A 170 -31.40 10.23 -25.94
C HIS A 170 -30.46 10.52 -27.12
N ASP A 171 -30.94 11.29 -28.10
CA ASP A 171 -30.16 11.67 -29.29
C ASP A 171 -28.87 12.40 -28.93
N TYR A 172 -28.90 13.22 -27.88
CA TYR A 172 -27.72 13.90 -27.35
C TYR A 172 -26.71 12.94 -26.73
N ILE A 173 -27.13 11.94 -25.95
CA ILE A 173 -26.22 10.93 -25.39
C ILE A 173 -25.60 10.07 -26.50
N VAL A 174 -26.40 9.68 -27.51
CA VAL A 174 -25.88 9.00 -28.72
C VAL A 174 -24.81 9.87 -29.41
N ALA A 175 -25.09 11.15 -29.61
CA ALA A 175 -24.13 12.08 -30.21
C ALA A 175 -22.86 12.27 -29.34
N LEU A 176 -23.02 12.35 -28.02
CA LEU A 176 -21.92 12.47 -27.07
C LEU A 176 -21.00 11.24 -27.14
N MET A 177 -21.54 10.03 -27.07
CA MET A 177 -20.74 8.81 -27.15
C MET A 177 -20.04 8.68 -28.51
N THR A 178 -20.75 9.03 -29.60
CA THR A 178 -20.17 9.07 -30.95
C THR A 178 -18.98 10.04 -31.02
N GLU A 179 -19.10 11.22 -30.42
CA GLU A 179 -18.03 12.22 -30.39
C GLU A 179 -16.84 11.75 -29.55
N LEU A 180 -17.08 11.12 -28.39
CA LEU A 180 -16.01 10.55 -27.56
C LEU A 180 -15.24 9.46 -28.33
N VAL A 181 -15.93 8.54 -29.01
CA VAL A 181 -15.31 7.49 -29.83
C VAL A 181 -14.51 8.10 -30.99
N ALA A 182 -15.03 9.15 -31.63
CA ALA A 182 -14.34 9.82 -32.72
C ALA A 182 -13.02 10.49 -32.28
N ASN A 183 -12.95 11.00 -31.04
CA ASN A 183 -11.77 11.70 -30.52
C ASN A 183 -10.76 10.77 -29.84
N TYR A 184 -11.23 9.73 -29.14
CA TYR A 184 -10.38 8.90 -28.27
C TYR A 184 -10.24 7.45 -28.75
N GLY A 185 -11.07 7.01 -29.69
CA GLY A 185 -11.15 5.62 -30.13
C GLY A 185 -11.99 4.75 -29.21
N GLU A 186 -12.61 3.72 -29.77
CA GLU A 186 -13.54 2.83 -29.07
C GLU A 186 -12.91 2.13 -27.86
N GLU A 187 -11.69 1.61 -28.01
CA GLU A 187 -10.96 0.92 -26.94
C GLU A 187 -10.78 1.81 -25.70
N MET A 188 -10.38 3.07 -25.90
CA MET A 188 -10.19 4.00 -24.79
C MET A 188 -11.51 4.35 -24.13
N VAL A 189 -12.57 4.59 -24.90
CA VAL A 189 -13.89 4.96 -24.33
C VAL A 189 -14.54 3.78 -23.60
N LEU A 190 -14.37 2.56 -24.11
CA LEU A 190 -14.82 1.33 -23.44
C LEU A 190 -14.04 1.03 -22.15
N SER A 191 -12.84 1.60 -21.97
CA SER A 191 -12.12 1.51 -20.69
C SER A 191 -12.77 2.32 -19.57
N TRP A 192 -13.65 3.28 -19.89
CA TRP A 192 -14.33 4.13 -18.91
C TRP A 192 -15.67 3.52 -18.47
N ARG A 193 -16.02 3.75 -17.20
CA ARG A 193 -17.38 3.51 -16.69
C ARG A 193 -18.27 4.74 -16.90
N PHE A 194 -19.55 4.52 -17.15
CA PHE A 194 -20.56 5.59 -17.23
C PHE A 194 -21.55 5.47 -16.08
N ARG A 195 -21.64 6.51 -15.24
CA ARG A 195 -22.56 6.54 -14.09
C ARG A 195 -23.72 7.47 -14.35
N VAL A 196 -24.95 6.98 -14.27
CA VAL A 196 -26.16 7.81 -14.38
C VAL A 196 -26.60 8.26 -12.99
N GLY A 197 -26.69 9.58 -12.81
CA GLY A 197 -27.09 10.18 -11.54
C GLY A 197 -26.02 10.14 -10.43
N SER A 198 -26.39 10.76 -9.30
CA SER A 198 -25.57 10.88 -8.09
C SER A 198 -26.51 11.03 -6.91
N GLU A 199 -26.52 10.10 -5.95
CA GLU A 199 -27.34 10.18 -4.73
C GLU A 199 -28.81 10.59 -5.02
N ILE A 200 -29.45 9.89 -5.94
CA ILE A 200 -30.69 10.30 -6.63
C ILE A 200 -31.90 10.50 -5.69
N GLU A 201 -31.85 9.96 -4.48
CA GLU A 201 -32.85 10.15 -3.42
C GLU A 201 -32.72 11.50 -2.70
N THR A 202 -31.66 12.26 -2.97
CA THR A 202 -31.47 13.62 -2.45
C THR A 202 -32.09 14.62 -3.43
N PRO A 203 -33.12 15.40 -3.06
CA PRO A 203 -33.84 16.29 -3.97
C PRO A 203 -32.95 17.29 -4.73
N ASN A 204 -31.89 17.78 -4.08
CA ASN A 204 -30.94 18.69 -4.70
C ASN A 204 -30.08 18.03 -5.80
N HIS A 205 -30.08 16.71 -5.90
CA HIS A 205 -29.48 15.95 -7.00
C HIS A 205 -30.51 15.56 -8.05
N TRP A 206 -31.74 15.23 -7.64
CA TRP A 206 -32.86 14.89 -8.51
C TRP A 206 -34.20 15.36 -7.93
N TYR A 207 -34.88 16.31 -8.56
CA TYR A 207 -36.21 16.78 -8.14
C TYR A 207 -37.36 15.97 -8.74
N GLY A 208 -37.07 15.12 -9.72
CA GLY A 208 -38.06 14.26 -10.37
C GLY A 208 -38.62 13.19 -9.44
N THR A 209 -39.60 12.45 -9.96
CA THR A 209 -40.15 11.28 -9.29
C THR A 209 -39.23 10.07 -9.45
N LYS A 210 -39.48 9.01 -8.68
CA LYS A 210 -38.81 7.71 -8.85
C LYS A 210 -39.00 7.19 -10.28
N GLN A 211 -40.24 7.25 -10.78
CA GLN A 211 -40.58 6.86 -12.15
C GLN A 211 -39.80 7.69 -13.19
N ASP A 212 -39.69 9.00 -12.98
CA ASP A 212 -38.93 9.85 -13.91
C ASP A 212 -37.45 9.45 -13.94
N PHE A 213 -36.88 8.98 -12.81
CA PHE A 213 -35.50 8.50 -12.80
C PHE A 213 -35.34 7.13 -13.46
N ILE A 214 -36.27 6.21 -13.23
CA ILE A 214 -36.31 4.90 -13.92
C ILE A 214 -36.29 5.10 -15.43
N GLU A 215 -37.19 5.95 -15.96
CA GLU A 215 -37.25 6.28 -17.38
C GLU A 215 -35.96 6.97 -17.86
N HIS A 216 -35.38 7.85 -17.04
CA HIS A 216 -34.11 8.51 -17.37
C HIS A 216 -32.94 7.53 -17.44
N PHE A 217 -32.87 6.57 -16.52
CA PHE A 217 -31.83 5.55 -16.47
C PHE A 217 -31.91 4.66 -17.71
N GLU A 218 -33.07 4.05 -17.98
CA GLU A 218 -33.29 3.22 -19.16
C GLU A 218 -32.99 4.00 -20.46
N ASN A 219 -33.46 5.25 -20.57
CA ASN A 219 -33.23 6.05 -21.76
C ASN A 219 -31.73 6.34 -22.00
N THR A 220 -30.99 6.62 -20.92
CA THR A 220 -29.56 6.91 -20.99
C THR A 220 -28.75 5.66 -21.27
N GLU A 221 -29.10 4.53 -20.63
CA GLU A 221 -28.47 3.22 -20.83
C GLU A 221 -28.61 2.76 -22.27
N ASN A 222 -29.82 2.78 -22.80
CA ASN A 222 -30.08 2.42 -24.20
C ASN A 222 -29.32 3.34 -25.17
N ALA A 223 -29.25 4.65 -24.88
CA ALA A 223 -28.52 5.60 -25.72
C ALA A 223 -27.02 5.29 -25.75
N VAL A 224 -26.40 5.02 -24.59
CA VAL A 224 -24.98 4.65 -24.51
C VAL A 224 -24.72 3.35 -25.25
N ARG A 225 -25.48 2.29 -24.96
CA ARG A 225 -25.25 0.96 -25.57
C ARG A 225 -25.63 0.88 -27.04
N SER A 226 -26.42 1.81 -27.56
CA SER A 226 -26.68 1.90 -29.00
C SER A 226 -25.41 2.26 -29.81
N VAL A 227 -24.45 2.94 -29.17
CA VAL A 227 -23.15 3.30 -29.76
C VAL A 227 -22.06 2.34 -29.30
N LEU A 228 -22.06 1.98 -28.02
CA LEU A 228 -21.05 1.14 -27.37
C LEU A 228 -21.73 -0.04 -26.65
N PRO A 229 -22.06 -1.14 -27.35
CA PRO A 229 -22.83 -2.25 -26.77
C PRO A 229 -22.21 -2.85 -25.50
N ASP A 230 -20.88 -2.87 -25.43
CA ASP A 230 -20.11 -3.44 -24.34
C ASP A 230 -19.71 -2.40 -23.26
N ALA A 231 -20.26 -1.19 -23.30
CA ALA A 231 -19.98 -0.17 -22.29
C ALA A 231 -20.38 -0.62 -20.88
N ILE A 232 -19.55 -0.27 -19.89
CA ILE A 232 -19.83 -0.51 -18.48
C ILE A 232 -20.64 0.67 -17.94
N ILE A 233 -21.89 0.43 -17.57
CA ILE A 233 -22.83 1.46 -17.12
C ILE A 233 -23.50 1.09 -15.81
N GLY A 234 -23.72 2.08 -14.95
CA GLY A 234 -24.37 1.88 -13.65
C GLY A 234 -24.99 3.17 -13.12
N LEU A 235 -25.43 3.12 -11.88
CA LEU A 235 -26.13 4.21 -11.22
C LEU A 235 -25.64 4.43 -9.78
N HIS A 236 -26.15 5.45 -9.10
CA HIS A 236 -25.71 5.79 -7.74
C HIS A 236 -26.88 6.23 -6.86
N THR A 237 -27.19 5.42 -5.87
CA THR A 237 -28.22 5.67 -4.86
C THR A 237 -27.60 6.06 -3.51
N ARG A 238 -28.45 6.52 -2.59
CA ARG A 238 -28.19 6.46 -1.16
C ARG A 238 -28.37 5.02 -0.66
N ALA A 239 -28.20 4.81 0.65
CA ALA A 239 -28.44 3.51 1.27
C ALA A 239 -29.89 3.01 0.99
N PRO A 240 -30.13 1.68 0.90
CA PRO A 240 -31.44 1.12 0.58
C PRO A 240 -32.58 1.56 1.51
N ASP A 241 -32.27 1.91 2.76
CA ASP A 241 -33.22 2.36 3.78
C ASP A 241 -33.33 3.91 3.87
N PHE A 242 -32.71 4.65 2.96
CA PHE A 242 -32.58 6.10 3.08
C PHE A 242 -33.93 6.82 2.94
N LEU A 243 -34.21 7.70 3.90
CA LEU A 243 -35.38 8.58 3.93
C LEU A 243 -34.95 10.05 4.03
N TYR A 244 -35.05 10.78 2.91
CA TYR A 244 -34.65 12.18 2.88
C TYR A 244 -35.56 13.04 3.75
N GLN A 245 -34.98 13.73 4.74
CA GLN A 245 -35.71 14.55 5.73
C GLN A 245 -36.96 13.83 6.27
N ASN A 246 -36.85 12.52 6.56
CA ASN A 246 -37.94 11.66 7.03
C ASN A 246 -39.18 11.67 6.12
N GLY A 247 -39.00 11.80 4.81
CA GLY A 247 -40.08 11.81 3.81
C GLY A 247 -40.97 13.06 3.85
N THR A 248 -40.51 14.15 4.47
CA THR A 248 -41.30 15.40 4.59
C THR A 248 -41.21 16.31 3.37
N VAL A 249 -40.16 16.15 2.55
CA VAL A 249 -40.00 16.88 1.30
C VAL A 249 -40.67 16.11 0.17
N LEU A 250 -41.48 16.81 -0.62
CA LEU A 250 -42.27 16.22 -1.71
C LEU A 250 -41.75 16.68 -3.08
N ASN A 251 -41.74 15.78 -4.06
CA ASN A 251 -41.47 16.13 -5.45
C ASN A 251 -42.64 16.91 -6.08
N TYR A 252 -42.53 17.24 -7.36
CA TYR A 252 -43.56 18.03 -8.06
C TYR A 252 -44.91 17.30 -8.19
N LYS A 253 -44.94 15.95 -8.15
CA LYS A 253 -46.16 15.12 -8.10
C LYS A 253 -46.69 14.92 -6.68
N GLY A 254 -46.06 15.49 -5.66
CA GLY A 254 -46.49 15.40 -4.27
C GLY A 254 -46.10 14.10 -3.58
N GLU A 255 -45.17 13.34 -4.15
CA GLU A 255 -44.66 12.09 -3.57
C GLU A 255 -43.44 12.39 -2.69
N PRO A 256 -43.28 11.69 -1.56
CA PRO A 256 -42.11 11.86 -0.69
C PRO A 256 -40.84 11.26 -1.32
N PHE A 257 -39.69 11.89 -1.08
CA PHE A 257 -38.39 11.31 -1.44
C PHE A 257 -38.00 10.19 -0.47
N ALA A 258 -37.69 9.01 -1.01
CA ALA A 258 -37.29 7.79 -0.32
C ALA A 258 -36.33 6.99 -1.22
N SER A 259 -35.80 5.85 -0.75
CA SER A 259 -35.00 4.92 -1.56
C SER A 259 -35.67 4.54 -2.88
N PHE A 260 -34.89 4.57 -3.97
CA PHE A 260 -35.33 4.13 -5.29
C PHE A 260 -34.83 2.72 -5.63
N ALA A 261 -34.01 2.11 -4.77
CA ALA A 261 -33.23 0.93 -5.10
C ALA A 261 -34.06 -0.30 -5.45
N GLU A 262 -35.05 -0.67 -4.62
CA GLU A 262 -35.90 -1.85 -4.84
C GLU A 262 -36.61 -1.80 -6.20
N ASP A 263 -37.42 -0.75 -6.45
CA ASP A 263 -38.15 -0.64 -7.72
C ASP A 263 -37.22 -0.47 -8.94
N LEU A 264 -36.02 0.12 -8.77
CA LEU A 264 -35.04 0.21 -9.87
C LEU A 264 -34.50 -1.18 -10.22
N ILE A 265 -34.20 -2.02 -9.24
CA ILE A 265 -33.76 -3.40 -9.46
C ILE A 265 -34.87 -4.18 -10.16
N GLU A 266 -36.10 -4.12 -9.63
CA GLU A 266 -37.25 -4.82 -10.20
C GLU A 266 -37.53 -4.36 -11.63
N TYR A 267 -37.52 -3.05 -11.89
CA TYR A 267 -37.75 -2.52 -13.22
C TYR A 267 -36.66 -2.97 -14.21
N CYS A 268 -35.39 -2.93 -13.80
CA CYS A 268 -34.29 -3.34 -14.65
C CYS A 268 -34.40 -4.83 -15.03
N PHE A 269 -34.77 -5.67 -14.07
CA PHE A 269 -35.01 -7.09 -14.30
C PHE A 269 -36.19 -7.32 -15.26
N ASP A 270 -37.34 -6.72 -14.98
CA ASP A 270 -38.58 -6.90 -15.75
C ASP A 270 -38.46 -6.40 -17.21
N ASN A 271 -37.66 -5.36 -17.43
CA ASN A 271 -37.52 -4.70 -18.73
C ASN A 271 -36.20 -5.00 -19.44
N ASN A 272 -35.36 -5.87 -18.87
CA ASN A 272 -34.03 -6.21 -19.40
C ASN A 272 -33.15 -4.96 -19.64
N VAL A 273 -33.19 -4.03 -18.70
CA VAL A 273 -32.28 -2.86 -18.65
C VAL A 273 -31.06 -3.27 -17.83
N GLN A 274 -29.86 -3.14 -18.39
CA GLN A 274 -28.65 -3.65 -17.77
C GLN A 274 -27.92 -2.58 -16.96
N TYR A 275 -27.62 -2.89 -15.69
CA TYR A 275 -26.61 -2.19 -14.92
C TYR A 275 -25.44 -3.14 -14.60
N ASP A 276 -24.21 -2.67 -14.78
CA ASP A 276 -22.97 -3.42 -14.54
C ASP A 276 -22.35 -3.07 -13.18
N PHE A 277 -22.73 -1.94 -12.59
CA PHE A 277 -22.33 -1.57 -11.24
C PHE A 277 -23.38 -0.72 -10.55
N TRP A 278 -23.28 -0.66 -9.22
CA TRP A 278 -24.15 0.14 -8.36
C TRP A 278 -23.33 0.91 -7.33
N GLY A 279 -23.48 2.22 -7.33
CA GLY A 279 -22.85 3.10 -6.35
C GLY A 279 -23.72 3.32 -5.13
N VAL A 280 -23.10 3.42 -3.96
CA VAL A 280 -23.68 4.00 -2.74
C VAL A 280 -22.73 5.02 -2.11
N SER A 281 -23.25 5.89 -1.24
CA SER A 281 -22.47 6.85 -0.45
C SER A 281 -22.50 6.55 1.04
N ASP A 282 -21.38 6.82 1.73
CA ASP A 282 -21.34 6.84 3.19
C ASP A 282 -20.31 7.84 3.71
N TYR A 283 -20.70 8.62 4.71
CA TYR A 283 -19.82 9.56 5.39
C TYR A 283 -19.78 9.18 6.87
N VAL A 284 -18.62 8.74 7.34
CA VAL A 284 -18.44 8.34 8.75
C VAL A 284 -18.18 9.58 9.58
N VAL A 285 -19.21 10.08 10.26
CA VAL A 285 -19.09 11.20 11.19
C VAL A 285 -18.72 10.66 12.57
N LEU A 286 -17.46 10.83 12.99
CA LEU A 286 -16.93 10.25 14.23
C LEU A 286 -17.78 10.59 15.45
N GLY A 287 -18.20 11.85 15.59
CA GLY A 287 -19.04 12.31 16.70
C GLY A 287 -20.44 11.66 16.78
N ASN A 288 -20.90 10.96 15.74
CA ASN A 288 -22.23 10.35 15.68
C ASN A 288 -22.16 8.82 15.79
N GLY A 289 -22.64 8.27 16.91
CA GLY A 289 -22.59 6.83 17.21
C GLY A 289 -23.20 5.93 16.15
N ASN A 290 -24.31 6.36 15.52
CA ASN A 290 -24.97 5.57 14.49
C ASN A 290 -24.22 5.60 13.15
N LEU A 291 -23.52 6.71 12.85
CA LEU A 291 -22.78 6.85 11.60
C LEU A 291 -21.37 6.25 11.69
N ARG A 292 -20.79 6.13 12.88
CA ARG A 292 -19.49 5.47 13.11
C ARG A 292 -19.57 3.99 13.46
N ASN A 293 -20.76 3.42 13.64
CA ASN A 293 -20.88 2.00 13.97
C ASN A 293 -20.52 1.17 12.75
N MET A 294 -19.34 0.53 12.79
CA MET A 294 -18.76 -0.19 11.65
C MET A 294 -19.35 -1.58 11.49
N SER A 295 -19.67 -2.25 12.60
CA SER A 295 -20.22 -3.62 12.62
C SER A 295 -21.53 -3.79 11.86
N ILE A 296 -22.29 -2.70 11.64
CA ILE A 296 -23.56 -2.72 10.91
C ILE A 296 -23.45 -2.24 9.46
N LYS A 297 -22.28 -1.77 9.02
CA LYS A 297 -22.14 -1.06 7.72
C LYS A 297 -22.48 -1.95 6.54
N TYR A 298 -22.04 -3.21 6.56
CA TYR A 298 -22.38 -4.15 5.49
C TYR A 298 -23.91 -4.29 5.31
N ASN A 299 -24.60 -4.60 6.40
CA ASN A 299 -26.05 -4.80 6.39
C ASN A 299 -26.79 -3.53 5.97
N LYS A 300 -26.35 -2.37 6.46
CA LYS A 300 -27.01 -1.09 6.20
C LYS A 300 -26.82 -0.60 4.77
N LEU A 301 -25.66 -0.81 4.17
CA LEU A 301 -25.31 -0.22 2.88
C LEU A 301 -25.53 -1.16 1.71
N PHE A 302 -25.35 -2.46 1.90
CA PHE A 302 -25.18 -3.39 0.77
C PHE A 302 -26.10 -4.61 0.82
N ALA A 303 -26.36 -5.17 2.00
CA ALA A 303 -27.06 -6.45 2.10
C ALA A 303 -28.45 -6.46 1.44
N ASP A 304 -29.22 -5.38 1.58
CA ASP A 304 -30.55 -5.30 0.97
C ASP A 304 -30.49 -5.25 -0.57
N LEU A 305 -29.42 -4.69 -1.16
CA LEU A 305 -29.19 -4.73 -2.61
C LEU A 305 -28.83 -6.14 -3.06
N ILE A 306 -27.82 -6.72 -2.43
CA ILE A 306 -27.23 -8.02 -2.82
C ILE A 306 -28.23 -9.16 -2.63
N ASN A 307 -29.01 -9.13 -1.54
CA ASN A 307 -29.98 -10.17 -1.24
C ASN A 307 -31.31 -10.00 -2.00
N HIS A 308 -31.46 -8.94 -2.79
CA HIS A 308 -32.66 -8.75 -3.60
C HIS A 308 -32.77 -9.91 -4.61
N PRO A 309 -33.93 -10.60 -4.74
CA PRO A 309 -34.07 -11.77 -5.62
C PRO A 309 -33.75 -11.51 -7.10
N GLU A 310 -33.89 -10.26 -7.52
CA GLU A 310 -33.71 -9.80 -8.91
C GLU A 310 -32.40 -9.01 -9.10
N TRP A 311 -31.52 -9.02 -8.09
CA TRP A 311 -30.20 -8.40 -8.19
C TRP A 311 -29.37 -9.04 -9.32
N ASN A 312 -28.75 -8.20 -10.16
CA ASN A 312 -27.75 -8.66 -11.11
C ASN A 312 -26.48 -9.13 -10.39
N ALA A 313 -26.31 -10.45 -10.24
CA ALA A 313 -25.17 -11.05 -9.56
C ALA A 313 -23.80 -10.75 -10.22
N ASN A 314 -23.78 -10.28 -11.47
CA ASN A 314 -22.53 -9.87 -12.13
C ASN A 314 -22.19 -8.39 -11.88
N ALA A 315 -23.09 -7.61 -11.26
CA ALA A 315 -22.85 -6.21 -11.00
C ALA A 315 -21.89 -6.01 -9.82
N THR A 316 -20.96 -5.06 -9.95
CA THR A 316 -20.12 -4.64 -8.82
C THR A 316 -20.81 -3.59 -7.96
N ILE A 317 -20.47 -3.50 -6.69
CA ILE A 317 -20.93 -2.46 -5.78
C ILE A 317 -19.72 -1.63 -5.32
N ASP A 318 -19.83 -0.31 -5.50
CA ASP A 318 -18.80 0.64 -5.12
C ASP A 318 -19.33 1.63 -4.08
N LEU A 319 -18.48 1.99 -3.12
CA LEU A 319 -18.74 3.14 -2.25
C LEU A 319 -18.23 4.40 -2.94
N MET A 320 -19.09 5.02 -3.75
CA MET A 320 -18.72 6.05 -4.72
C MET A 320 -18.54 7.45 -4.14
N GLU A 321 -18.95 7.67 -2.90
CA GLU A 321 -18.57 8.84 -2.13
C GLU A 321 -18.30 8.47 -0.68
N TYR A 322 -17.06 8.70 -0.25
CA TYR A 322 -16.60 8.39 1.09
C TYR A 322 -15.69 9.47 1.68
N ALA A 323 -15.88 9.73 2.98
CA ALA A 323 -14.90 10.35 3.86
C ALA A 323 -15.18 9.99 5.33
N THR A 324 -14.11 9.85 6.13
CA THR A 324 -14.21 9.91 7.60
C THR A 324 -14.04 11.35 8.05
N VAL A 325 -15.03 11.89 8.75
CA VAL A 325 -15.13 13.32 9.06
C VAL A 325 -15.42 13.56 10.54
N THR A 326 -14.99 14.70 11.04
CA THR A 326 -15.40 15.19 12.37
C THR A 326 -16.79 15.85 12.31
N THR A 327 -17.12 16.48 11.19
CA THR A 327 -18.41 17.14 10.94
C THR A 327 -18.71 17.22 9.45
N MET A 328 -19.99 17.23 9.08
CA MET A 328 -20.46 17.56 7.73
C MET A 328 -20.63 19.07 7.50
N ASN A 329 -20.66 19.85 8.59
CA ASN A 329 -20.91 21.30 8.59
C ASN A 329 -19.85 21.98 9.46
N GLY A 330 -18.69 22.27 8.87
CA GLY A 330 -17.61 23.00 9.50
C GLY A 330 -18.06 24.39 9.95
N ALA A 331 -17.50 24.87 11.07
CA ALA A 331 -17.86 26.17 11.64
C ALA A 331 -17.46 27.37 10.74
N ASP A 332 -16.58 27.15 9.76
CA ASP A 332 -16.21 28.09 8.71
C ASP A 332 -17.21 28.14 7.54
N GLY A 333 -18.20 27.24 7.51
CA GLY A 333 -19.18 27.14 6.42
C GLY A 333 -18.67 26.43 5.17
N ASN A 334 -17.46 25.86 5.17
CA ASN A 334 -16.83 25.24 3.99
C ASN A 334 -17.10 23.73 3.90
N GLY A 335 -18.29 23.28 4.32
CA GLY A 335 -18.69 21.87 4.26
C GLY A 335 -18.01 20.98 5.29
N PHE A 336 -17.76 19.72 4.94
CA PHE A 336 -17.19 18.75 5.88
C PHE A 336 -15.73 19.04 6.23
N ILE A 337 -15.27 18.45 7.33
CA ILE A 337 -13.88 18.48 7.79
C ILE A 337 -13.41 17.03 8.00
N ASN A 338 -12.40 16.59 7.26
CA ASN A 338 -11.81 15.26 7.41
C ASN A 338 -11.26 15.06 8.81
N ALA A 339 -11.28 13.81 9.28
CA ALA A 339 -10.58 13.42 10.50
C ALA A 339 -9.16 12.94 10.15
N GLU A 340 -8.15 13.44 10.87
CA GLU A 340 -6.71 13.19 10.61
C GLU A 340 -6.02 12.50 11.80
N THR A 341 -6.79 11.80 12.64
CA THR A 341 -6.28 11.04 13.81
C THR A 341 -6.36 9.54 13.56
N SER A 342 -5.73 8.73 14.43
CA SER A 342 -5.73 7.27 14.27
C SER A 342 -7.13 6.63 14.19
N HIS A 343 -8.18 7.33 14.64
CA HIS A 343 -9.57 6.92 14.42
C HIS A 343 -9.92 6.71 12.94
N ALA A 344 -9.52 7.63 12.07
CA ALA A 344 -9.82 7.56 10.64
C ALA A 344 -9.11 6.36 10.00
N GLU A 345 -7.84 6.14 10.36
CA GLU A 345 -7.05 4.98 9.92
C GLU A 345 -7.80 3.67 10.16
N ILE A 346 -8.30 3.46 11.38
CA ILE A 346 -8.93 2.20 11.74
C ILE A 346 -10.32 2.06 11.14
N VAL A 347 -11.08 3.15 11.00
CA VAL A 347 -12.35 3.12 10.25
C VAL A 347 -12.12 2.66 8.81
N GLU A 348 -11.07 3.15 8.17
CA GLU A 348 -10.72 2.77 6.80
C GLU A 348 -10.21 1.33 6.70
N LEU A 349 -9.40 0.85 7.65
CA LEU A 349 -9.02 -0.56 7.70
C LEU A 349 -10.23 -1.48 7.88
N TYR A 350 -11.17 -1.11 8.75
CA TYR A 350 -12.42 -1.87 8.95
C TYR A 350 -13.24 -1.91 7.65
N PHE A 351 -13.43 -0.77 6.98
CA PHE A 351 -14.10 -0.76 5.66
C PHE A 351 -13.37 -1.62 4.64
N SER A 352 -12.04 -1.63 4.66
CA SER A 352 -11.25 -2.49 3.79
C SER A 352 -11.56 -3.96 4.02
N ASN A 353 -11.61 -4.39 5.29
CA ASN A 353 -11.95 -5.76 5.63
C ASN A 353 -13.36 -6.14 5.16
N ILE A 354 -14.36 -5.26 5.38
CA ILE A 354 -15.74 -5.46 4.86
C ILE A 354 -15.73 -5.72 3.35
N PHE A 355 -14.96 -4.94 2.59
CA PHE A 355 -14.87 -5.10 1.13
C PHE A 355 -14.18 -6.42 0.74
N TYR A 356 -13.09 -6.81 1.40
CA TYR A 356 -12.39 -8.05 1.08
C TYR A 356 -13.19 -9.30 1.42
N GLU A 357 -13.88 -9.32 2.57
CA GLU A 357 -14.77 -10.41 2.96
C GLU A 357 -15.93 -10.60 1.98
N ASN A 358 -16.39 -9.50 1.37
CA ASN A 358 -17.56 -9.47 0.51
C ASN A 358 -17.23 -9.23 -0.97
N LYS A 359 -15.96 -9.41 -1.36
CA LYS A 359 -15.52 -9.30 -2.75
C LYS A 359 -16.27 -10.27 -3.67
N GLY A 360 -16.56 -11.48 -3.18
CA GLY A 360 -17.39 -12.46 -3.88
C GLY A 360 -18.85 -12.05 -4.07
N ASN A 361 -19.34 -11.08 -3.30
CA ASN A 361 -20.68 -10.49 -3.41
C ASN A 361 -20.68 -9.19 -4.26
N GLY A 362 -19.56 -8.88 -4.93
CA GLY A 362 -19.46 -7.76 -5.87
C GLY A 362 -18.88 -6.46 -5.29
N LEU A 363 -18.59 -6.36 -3.99
CA LEU A 363 -17.94 -5.17 -3.43
C LEU A 363 -16.53 -5.01 -4.00
N ASP A 364 -16.21 -3.84 -4.56
CA ASP A 364 -14.95 -3.66 -5.30
C ASP A 364 -14.15 -2.42 -4.89
N LEU A 365 -14.71 -1.22 -5.07
CA LEU A 365 -13.95 0.02 -4.95
C LEU A 365 -14.59 1.04 -4.02
N VAL A 366 -13.75 1.86 -3.38
CA VAL A 366 -14.15 3.00 -2.56
C VAL A 366 -13.53 4.29 -3.09
N TYR A 367 -14.37 5.29 -3.29
CA TYR A 367 -14.02 6.53 -4.00
C TYR A 367 -13.89 7.64 -2.97
N ARG A 368 -12.65 8.10 -2.77
CA ARG A 368 -12.33 9.08 -1.72
C ARG A 368 -12.39 10.52 -2.23
N TRP A 369 -12.90 11.39 -1.36
CA TRP A 369 -12.63 12.82 -1.45
C TRP A 369 -11.22 13.13 -0.92
N GLY A 370 -10.64 14.27 -1.34
CA GLY A 370 -9.38 14.78 -0.74
C GLY A 370 -8.05 14.29 -1.35
N ASN A 371 -8.04 13.25 -2.20
CA ASN A 371 -6.83 12.66 -2.81
C ASN A 371 -6.08 13.54 -3.84
N ARG A 372 -5.63 14.74 -3.44
CA ARG A 372 -5.02 15.77 -4.32
C ARG A 372 -3.53 15.56 -4.55
N THR A 373 -2.99 16.21 -5.58
CA THR A 373 -1.54 16.25 -5.82
C THR A 373 -0.81 16.67 -4.54
N GLY A 374 0.17 15.88 -4.10
CA GLY A 374 0.94 16.12 -2.87
C GLY A 374 0.40 15.39 -1.62
N SER A 375 -0.82 14.84 -1.64
CA SER A 375 -1.30 13.98 -0.55
C SER A 375 -0.60 12.62 -0.58
N GLN A 376 -0.65 11.88 0.54
CA GLN A 376 -0.11 10.52 0.67
C GLN A 376 -1.22 9.56 1.08
N ASP A 377 -0.96 8.25 1.03
CA ASP A 377 -1.86 7.31 1.69
C ASP A 377 -1.75 7.46 3.21
N PRO A 378 -2.88 7.37 3.93
CA PRO A 378 -2.85 7.18 5.37
C PRO A 378 -2.00 5.95 5.73
N PRO A 379 -1.20 5.99 6.81
CA PRO A 379 -0.39 4.87 7.28
C PRO A 379 -1.06 3.49 7.20
N GLY A 380 -2.29 3.34 7.67
CA GLY A 380 -3.01 2.07 7.64
C GLY A 380 -3.22 1.55 6.22
N ILE A 381 -3.61 2.44 5.30
CA ILE A 381 -3.81 2.08 3.89
C ILE A 381 -2.49 1.80 3.18
N SER A 382 -1.43 2.55 3.49
CA SER A 382 -0.09 2.26 2.95
C SER A 382 0.40 0.87 3.37
N ILE A 383 0.19 0.50 4.64
CA ILE A 383 0.56 -0.81 5.18
C ILE A 383 -0.30 -1.91 4.57
N LEU A 384 -1.61 -1.71 4.44
CA LEU A 384 -2.49 -2.65 3.77
C LEU A 384 -2.10 -2.84 2.28
N ASN A 385 -1.75 -1.76 1.58
CA ASN A 385 -1.33 -1.82 0.18
C ASN A 385 -0.05 -2.63 -0.04
N SER A 386 0.79 -2.81 0.99
CA SER A 386 1.95 -3.70 0.93
C SER A 386 1.58 -5.19 0.82
N MET A 387 0.31 -5.54 1.06
CA MET A 387 -0.24 -6.89 0.94
C MET A 387 -0.97 -7.12 -0.38
N ASN A 388 -1.05 -6.12 -1.27
CA ASN A 388 -1.72 -6.26 -2.57
C ASN A 388 -1.12 -7.42 -3.40
N GLY A 389 -1.98 -8.20 -4.04
CA GLY A 389 -1.64 -9.38 -4.81
C GLY A 389 -1.57 -10.67 -4.00
N LYS A 390 -1.49 -10.60 -2.66
CA LYS A 390 -1.52 -11.78 -1.79
C LYS A 390 -2.94 -12.35 -1.72
N VAL A 391 -3.06 -13.67 -1.74
CA VAL A 391 -4.32 -14.39 -1.53
C VAL A 391 -4.80 -14.10 -0.11
N HIS A 392 -6.02 -13.58 0.01
CA HIS A 392 -6.67 -13.30 1.28
C HIS A 392 -7.28 -14.58 1.87
N TYR A 393 -7.25 -14.73 3.19
CA TYR A 393 -7.85 -15.85 3.91
C TYR A 393 -8.82 -15.34 4.97
N THR A 394 -9.91 -16.07 5.21
CA THR A 394 -10.87 -15.72 6.27
C THR A 394 -10.25 -15.71 7.66
N THR A 395 -10.78 -14.83 8.51
CA THR A 395 -10.43 -14.74 9.92
C THR A 395 -11.48 -15.44 10.78
N ASP A 396 -11.05 -16.46 11.52
CA ASP A 396 -11.79 -17.06 12.63
C ASP A 396 -11.44 -16.34 13.93
N ILE A 397 -12.46 -15.76 14.58
CA ILE A 397 -12.33 -15.04 15.84
C ILE A 397 -12.90 -15.89 16.97
N SER A 398 -12.12 -16.11 18.03
CA SER A 398 -12.59 -16.76 19.25
C SER A 398 -12.18 -16.00 20.51
N GLY A 399 -12.89 -16.24 21.61
CA GLY A 399 -12.74 -15.45 22.84
C GLY A 399 -13.60 -14.16 22.82
N THR A 400 -13.32 -13.25 23.75
CA THR A 400 -14.03 -11.97 23.87
C THR A 400 -13.07 -10.88 24.32
N PRO A 401 -13.09 -9.68 23.69
CA PRO A 401 -12.29 -8.55 24.16
C PRO A 401 -12.59 -8.19 25.63
N GLU A 402 -11.57 -7.72 26.36
CA GLU A 402 -11.71 -7.17 27.71
C GLU A 402 -12.73 -6.03 27.71
N THR A 403 -12.58 -5.15 26.72
CA THR A 403 -13.53 -4.09 26.45
C THR A 403 -14.55 -4.61 25.45
N SER A 404 -15.72 -5.05 25.94
CA SER A 404 -16.83 -5.59 25.12
C SER A 404 -17.32 -4.72 23.94
N THR A 405 -16.81 -3.51 23.79
CA THR A 405 -17.16 -2.56 22.73
C THR A 405 -16.03 -2.37 21.71
N ASN A 406 -14.90 -3.05 21.92
CA ASN A 406 -13.85 -3.22 20.94
C ASN A 406 -14.25 -4.30 19.95
N ASP A 407 -14.03 -4.01 18.68
CA ASP A 407 -14.07 -4.94 17.57
C ASP A 407 -12.60 -5.16 17.16
N VAL A 408 -12.08 -6.33 17.51
CA VAL A 408 -10.71 -6.75 17.19
C VAL A 408 -10.79 -7.77 16.07
N ASP A 409 -10.04 -7.55 15.01
CA ASP A 409 -10.09 -8.38 13.80
C ASP A 409 -8.75 -8.35 13.05
N ALA A 410 -8.60 -9.18 12.02
CA ALA A 410 -7.39 -9.27 11.22
C ALA A 410 -7.68 -9.55 9.73
N ILE A 411 -6.70 -9.20 8.90
CA ILE A 411 -6.61 -9.60 7.49
C ILE A 411 -5.40 -10.53 7.36
N PHE A 412 -5.64 -11.81 7.04
CA PHE A 412 -4.60 -12.81 6.79
C PHE A 412 -4.34 -12.95 5.30
N ALA A 413 -3.07 -12.90 4.87
CA ALA A 413 -2.75 -13.09 3.46
C ALA A 413 -1.36 -13.72 3.23
N LYS A 414 -1.22 -14.49 2.15
CA LYS A 414 0.06 -14.99 1.65
C LYS A 414 0.12 -15.00 0.13
N ASN A 415 1.32 -15.02 -0.44
CA ASN A 415 1.47 -15.29 -1.88
C ASN A 415 1.10 -16.76 -2.15
N ASP A 416 0.52 -17.05 -3.31
CA ASP A 416 0.19 -18.42 -3.71
C ASP A 416 1.46 -19.30 -3.75
N GLY A 417 1.38 -20.48 -3.14
CA GLY A 417 2.51 -21.41 -2.98
C GLY A 417 3.71 -20.91 -2.17
N ALA A 418 3.61 -19.75 -1.50
CA ALA A 418 4.71 -19.18 -0.73
C ALA A 418 4.61 -19.49 0.77
N THR A 419 5.78 -19.52 1.42
CA THR A 419 5.93 -19.67 2.87
C THR A 419 6.15 -18.31 3.57
N GLU A 420 5.53 -17.26 3.02
CA GLU A 420 5.58 -15.88 3.52
C GLU A 420 4.17 -15.47 3.93
N TYR A 421 3.95 -15.30 5.22
CA TYR A 421 2.63 -15.01 5.77
C TYR A 421 2.60 -13.58 6.28
N ASP A 422 1.54 -12.85 5.99
CA ASP A 422 1.29 -11.52 6.52
C ASP A 422 -0.05 -11.50 7.26
N VAL A 423 -0.08 -10.84 8.41
CA VAL A 423 -1.29 -10.62 9.20
C VAL A 423 -1.38 -9.15 9.53
N LEU A 424 -2.50 -8.50 9.23
CA LEU A 424 -2.78 -7.12 9.65
C LEU A 424 -3.91 -7.13 10.67
N VAL A 425 -3.57 -6.92 11.95
CA VAL A 425 -4.51 -6.85 13.07
C VAL A 425 -4.95 -5.39 13.27
N TYR A 426 -6.22 -5.16 13.59
CA TYR A 426 -6.71 -3.84 14.01
C TYR A 426 -7.70 -3.96 15.16
N ASN A 427 -7.83 -2.87 15.94
CA ASN A 427 -8.78 -2.78 17.04
C ASN A 427 -9.57 -1.48 16.96
N TYR A 428 -10.88 -1.59 16.73
CA TYR A 428 -11.81 -0.46 16.63
C TYR A 428 -12.75 -0.40 17.84
N ASN A 429 -13.05 0.78 18.38
CA ASN A 429 -14.08 0.92 19.40
C ASN A 429 -15.34 1.60 18.85
N ASN A 430 -16.47 0.89 18.81
CA ASN A 430 -17.72 1.44 18.28
C ASN A 430 -18.36 2.50 19.21
N ASN A 431 -18.17 2.37 20.52
CA ASN A 431 -18.95 3.10 21.50
C ASN A 431 -18.31 4.42 21.96
N ALA A 432 -16.98 4.46 22.08
CA ALA A 432 -16.23 5.61 22.57
C ALA A 432 -15.09 6.00 21.62
N LEU A 433 -14.82 7.30 21.53
CA LEU A 433 -13.67 7.88 20.80
C LEU A 433 -12.48 8.19 21.72
N ASN A 434 -12.59 7.83 23.00
CA ASN A 434 -11.44 7.92 23.89
C ASN A 434 -10.62 6.65 23.71
N TYR A 435 -9.30 6.80 23.75
CA TYR A 435 -8.39 5.66 23.77
C TYR A 435 -8.58 4.86 25.05
N ILE A 436 -8.70 3.55 24.90
CA ILE A 436 -8.89 2.57 25.98
C ILE A 436 -7.66 1.65 25.99
N ASP A 437 -7.46 0.99 27.14
CA ASP A 437 -6.36 0.05 27.39
C ASP A 437 -6.29 -1.07 26.35
N ASN A 438 -5.10 -1.66 26.21
CA ASN A 438 -4.79 -2.68 25.21
C ASN A 438 -5.63 -3.95 25.37
N GLU A 439 -5.95 -4.57 24.25
CA GLU A 439 -6.48 -5.94 24.19
C GLU A 439 -5.33 -6.93 24.00
N ALA A 440 -5.28 -7.98 24.83
CA ALA A 440 -4.34 -9.09 24.64
C ALA A 440 -4.88 -10.04 23.55
N VAL A 441 -4.13 -10.18 22.46
CA VAL A 441 -4.53 -10.89 21.24
C VAL A 441 -3.54 -12.01 20.93
N ASN A 442 -4.06 -13.19 20.62
CA ASN A 442 -3.27 -14.27 20.03
C ASN A 442 -3.52 -14.30 18.53
N VAL A 443 -2.46 -14.12 17.73
CA VAL A 443 -2.49 -14.35 16.29
C VAL A 443 -2.02 -15.78 16.05
N SER A 444 -2.88 -16.62 15.48
CA SER A 444 -2.58 -18.03 15.26
C SER A 444 -2.94 -18.47 13.85
N PHE A 445 -2.09 -19.23 13.19
CA PHE A 445 -2.47 -19.82 11.92
C PHE A 445 -1.83 -21.18 11.68
N THR A 446 -2.54 -21.99 10.93
CA THR A 446 -2.05 -23.27 10.43
C THR A 446 -1.28 -23.06 9.14
N SER A 447 -0.16 -23.77 8.98
CA SER A 447 0.70 -23.73 7.80
C SER A 447 1.08 -25.11 7.30
N GLU A 448 1.54 -25.18 6.06
CA GLU A 448 2.10 -26.37 5.42
C GLU A 448 3.46 -26.81 5.98
N LEU A 449 4.09 -25.97 6.81
CA LEU A 449 5.44 -26.19 7.32
C LEU A 449 5.47 -27.37 8.32
N PRO A 450 6.53 -28.19 8.35
CA PRO A 450 6.69 -29.23 9.37
C PRO A 450 6.78 -28.64 10.79
N GLU A 451 6.29 -29.38 11.79
CA GLU A 451 6.52 -29.07 13.21
C GLU A 451 8.01 -28.84 13.50
N GLY A 452 8.32 -27.85 14.35
CA GLY A 452 9.67 -27.52 14.74
C GLY A 452 10.43 -26.68 13.70
N THR A 453 9.78 -26.26 12.62
CA THR A 453 10.33 -25.26 11.68
C THR A 453 10.45 -23.92 12.39
N THR A 454 11.63 -23.28 12.29
CA THR A 454 11.86 -21.90 12.72
C THR A 454 11.42 -20.93 11.62
N LEU A 455 10.53 -20.01 11.98
CA LEU A 455 10.26 -18.79 11.21
C LEU A 455 10.82 -17.58 11.96
N TYR A 456 10.87 -16.46 11.27
CA TYR A 456 11.14 -15.15 11.83
C TYR A 456 9.94 -14.26 11.58
N TYR A 457 9.58 -13.46 12.57
CA TYR A 457 8.58 -12.44 12.44
C TYR A 457 9.13 -11.07 12.80
N ARG A 458 8.50 -10.04 12.23
CA ARG A 458 8.65 -8.66 12.66
C ARG A 458 7.29 -7.99 12.57
N SER A 459 7.07 -6.93 13.32
CA SER A 459 5.83 -6.18 13.25
C SER A 459 6.05 -4.69 13.04
N ILE A 460 5.04 -4.03 12.47
CA ILE A 460 4.94 -2.57 12.42
C ILE A 460 3.57 -2.18 12.97
N SER A 461 3.59 -1.40 14.03
CA SER A 461 2.39 -0.93 14.72
C SER A 461 2.17 0.56 14.55
N TYR A 462 0.92 0.98 14.61
CA TYR A 462 0.52 2.37 14.55
C TYR A 462 -0.64 2.64 15.49
N ASP A 463 -0.46 3.59 16.39
CA ASP A 463 -1.49 4.08 17.31
C ASP A 463 -1.50 5.61 17.40
N LYS A 464 -2.17 6.15 18.43
CA LYS A 464 -2.19 7.59 18.73
C LYS A 464 -0.78 8.20 18.81
N THR A 465 0.18 7.48 19.39
CA THR A 465 1.54 7.96 19.66
C THR A 465 2.37 8.10 18.39
N ASN A 466 1.93 7.50 17.27
CA ASN A 466 2.56 7.66 15.96
C ASN A 466 1.96 8.79 15.12
N ASN A 467 0.75 9.26 15.44
CA ASN A 467 0.03 10.25 14.64
C ASN A 467 0.58 11.67 14.87
N LYS A 468 0.99 12.35 13.79
CA LYS A 468 1.61 13.69 13.86
C LYS A 468 0.72 14.73 14.53
N LEU A 469 -0.56 14.82 14.15
CA LEU A 469 -1.49 15.80 14.70
C LEU A 469 -1.71 15.57 16.19
N GLN A 470 -1.86 14.32 16.61
CA GLN A 470 -2.11 13.99 18.00
C GLN A 470 -0.91 14.28 18.90
N ASN A 471 0.31 13.94 18.46
CA ASN A 471 1.53 14.33 19.18
C ASN A 471 1.69 15.85 19.27
N PHE A 472 1.48 16.56 18.16
CA PHE A 472 1.55 18.02 18.12
C PHE A 472 0.60 18.67 19.12
N LEU A 473 -0.67 18.24 19.15
CA LEU A 473 -1.68 18.80 20.05
C LEU A 473 -1.41 18.46 21.52
N GLU A 474 -0.87 17.28 21.80
CA GLU A 474 -0.51 16.87 23.15
C GLU A 474 0.64 17.71 23.71
N GLU A 475 1.71 17.89 22.95
CA GLU A 475 2.87 18.71 23.36
C GLU A 475 2.54 20.21 23.48
N ASN A 476 1.58 20.69 22.69
CA ASN A 476 1.15 22.09 22.64
C ASN A 476 -0.17 22.34 23.39
N SER A 477 -0.54 21.43 24.29
CA SER A 477 -1.78 21.50 25.05
C SER A 477 -1.89 22.81 25.85
N GLY A 478 -3.06 23.44 25.77
CA GLY A 478 -3.34 24.70 26.46
C GLY A 478 -2.86 25.98 25.76
N LEU A 479 -2.21 25.88 24.59
CA LEU A 479 -1.81 27.06 23.80
C LEU A 479 -2.93 27.66 22.93
N GLY A 480 -4.11 27.01 22.88
CA GLY A 480 -5.27 27.52 22.16
C GLY A 480 -5.12 27.48 20.63
N TYR A 481 -4.35 26.52 20.11
CA TYR A 481 -4.10 26.41 18.67
C TYR A 481 -5.29 25.89 17.87
N VAL A 482 -6.18 25.09 18.46
CA VAL A 482 -7.44 24.69 17.81
C VAL A 482 -8.43 25.85 17.89
N MET A 483 -9.03 26.23 16.76
CA MET A 483 -10.02 27.30 16.69
C MET A 483 -11.31 26.92 17.44
N SER A 484 -11.96 27.93 18.03
CA SER A 484 -13.23 27.73 18.74
C SER A 484 -14.31 27.18 17.81
N GLY A 485 -15.01 26.12 18.23
CA GLY A 485 -16.08 25.47 17.46
C GLY A 485 -15.60 24.38 16.51
N PHE A 486 -14.30 24.06 16.48
CA PHE A 486 -13.73 22.97 15.71
C PHE A 486 -13.37 21.77 16.60
N ASP A 487 -13.40 20.57 16.02
CA ASP A 487 -12.97 19.33 16.68
C ASP A 487 -11.46 19.15 16.49
N ASP A 488 -10.76 18.75 17.55
CA ASP A 488 -9.30 18.59 17.56
C ASP A 488 -8.80 17.40 16.73
N LYS A 489 -9.71 16.53 16.24
CA LYS A 489 -9.39 15.45 15.32
C LYS A 489 -9.40 15.86 13.85
N GLY A 490 -9.81 17.09 13.54
CA GLY A 490 -10.03 17.55 12.18
C GLY A 490 -8.75 17.91 11.42
N ASP A 491 -8.89 18.10 10.10
CA ASP A 491 -7.84 18.59 9.20
C ASP A 491 -7.12 19.84 9.78
N PRO A 492 -5.80 19.77 10.04
CA PRO A 492 -5.01 20.86 10.60
C PRO A 492 -5.15 22.19 9.85
N GLU A 493 -5.27 22.16 8.52
CA GLU A 493 -5.42 23.36 7.68
C GLU A 493 -6.76 24.08 7.95
N ARG A 494 -7.76 23.33 8.44
CA ARG A 494 -9.12 23.81 8.68
C ARG A 494 -9.38 24.09 10.15
N ILE A 495 -8.73 23.40 11.08
CA ILE A 495 -9.03 23.49 12.52
C ILE A 495 -8.06 24.37 13.30
N LEU A 496 -6.83 24.57 12.82
CA LEU A 496 -5.82 25.33 13.56
C LEU A 496 -5.91 26.83 13.27
N THR A 497 -5.59 27.63 14.29
CA THR A 497 -5.28 29.06 14.10
C THR A 497 -4.06 29.22 13.19
N GLU A 498 -3.89 30.38 12.56
CA GLU A 498 -2.72 30.67 11.72
C GLU A 498 -1.38 30.39 12.44
N ALA A 499 -1.28 30.76 13.73
CA ALA A 499 -0.10 30.46 14.54
C ALA A 499 0.07 28.96 14.84
N GLY A 500 -1.05 28.24 15.04
CA GLY A 500 -1.06 26.80 15.25
C GLY A 500 -0.65 26.03 14.00
N LEU A 501 -1.16 26.42 12.83
CA LEU A 501 -0.82 25.80 11.55
C LEU A 501 0.66 25.97 11.21
N ALA A 502 1.21 27.18 11.35
CA ALA A 502 2.64 27.43 11.15
C ALA A 502 3.51 26.59 12.11
N ALA A 503 3.07 26.40 13.36
CA ALA A 503 3.76 25.53 14.31
C ALA A 503 3.65 24.04 13.94
N TYR A 504 2.50 23.59 13.44
CA TYR A 504 2.24 22.22 13.00
C TYR A 504 3.06 21.86 11.75
N GLU A 505 3.17 22.77 10.78
CA GLU A 505 3.99 22.59 9.58
C GLU A 505 5.47 22.44 9.93
N ALA A 506 5.95 23.20 10.92
CA ALA A 506 7.32 23.11 11.43
C ALA A 506 7.57 21.94 12.41
N TYR A 507 6.52 21.23 12.82
CA TYR A 507 6.63 20.14 13.79
C TYR A 507 7.11 18.85 13.12
N GLU A 508 8.22 18.30 13.62
CA GLU A 508 8.73 16.98 13.25
C GLU A 508 8.07 15.92 14.15
N ASN A 509 7.48 14.89 13.52
CA ASN A 509 6.82 13.82 14.26
C ASN A 509 7.86 12.96 15.01
N PRO A 510 7.82 12.89 16.36
CA PRO A 510 8.88 12.25 17.13
C PRO A 510 8.91 10.72 17.01
N ASN A 511 7.76 10.10 16.68
CA ASN A 511 7.58 8.65 16.72
C ASN A 511 7.03 8.12 15.39
N PRO A 512 7.82 8.13 14.29
CA PRO A 512 7.41 7.46 13.06
C PRO A 512 7.21 5.95 13.33
N HIS A 513 6.15 5.36 12.77
CA HIS A 513 5.95 3.91 12.81
C HIS A 513 7.02 3.22 11.95
N GLN A 514 7.66 2.20 12.49
CA GLN A 514 8.75 1.46 11.85
C GLN A 514 8.61 -0.02 12.20
N TYR A 515 9.20 -0.89 11.37
CA TYR A 515 9.27 -2.31 11.68
C TYR A 515 10.18 -2.55 12.90
N SER A 516 9.78 -3.50 13.74
CA SER A 516 10.63 -4.11 14.74
C SER A 516 11.80 -4.86 14.08
N ASP A 517 12.79 -5.20 14.91
CA ASP A 517 13.77 -6.22 14.52
C ASP A 517 13.07 -7.57 14.30
N TRP A 518 13.72 -8.45 13.53
CA TRP A 518 13.26 -9.81 13.33
C TRP A 518 13.49 -10.64 14.59
N GLU A 519 12.45 -11.32 15.03
CA GLU A 519 12.46 -12.27 16.15
C GLU A 519 12.06 -13.65 15.62
N SER A 520 12.66 -14.73 16.15
CA SER A 520 12.32 -16.08 15.68
C SER A 520 11.15 -16.69 16.47
N ILE A 521 10.34 -17.50 15.80
CA ILE A 521 9.30 -18.34 16.38
C ILE A 521 9.39 -19.77 15.85
N VAL A 522 9.16 -20.76 16.72
CA VAL A 522 9.19 -22.17 16.35
C VAL A 522 7.77 -22.70 16.25
N THR A 523 7.45 -23.29 15.10
CA THR A 523 6.14 -23.91 14.86
C THR A 523 5.88 -25.11 15.78
N THR A 524 4.62 -25.31 16.13
CA THR A 524 4.18 -26.42 16.99
C THR A 524 3.33 -27.43 16.21
N ALA A 525 3.20 -28.65 16.73
CA ALA A 525 2.34 -29.67 16.12
C ALA A 525 0.89 -29.18 16.00
N ARG A 526 0.23 -29.51 14.88
CA ARG A 526 -1.22 -29.34 14.77
C ARG A 526 -1.95 -30.16 15.84
N THR A 527 -3.05 -29.63 16.35
CA THR A 527 -3.85 -30.28 17.38
C THR A 527 -4.85 -31.31 16.82
N ASP A 528 -5.14 -31.24 15.52
CA ASP A 528 -6.06 -32.13 14.79
C ASP A 528 -5.39 -33.42 14.27
N GLY A 529 -4.05 -33.48 14.25
CA GLY A 529 -3.27 -34.61 13.77
C GLY A 529 -3.05 -34.64 12.25
N GLU A 530 -3.47 -33.61 11.53
CA GLU A 530 -3.19 -33.45 10.09
C GLU A 530 -1.73 -33.00 9.83
N PRO A 531 -1.22 -33.11 8.59
CA PRO A 531 0.11 -32.60 8.23
C PRO A 531 0.21 -31.08 8.36
N GLY A 532 1.43 -30.58 8.62
CA GLY A 532 1.72 -29.16 8.79
C GLY A 532 2.00 -28.80 10.24
N SER A 533 1.85 -27.52 10.58
CA SER A 533 2.14 -26.99 11.91
C SER A 533 1.34 -25.71 12.22
N ILE A 534 1.36 -25.29 13.48
CA ILE A 534 0.70 -24.08 13.97
C ILE A 534 1.76 -23.05 14.38
N ILE A 535 1.58 -21.82 13.91
CA ILE A 535 2.26 -20.62 14.39
C ILE A 535 1.30 -19.93 15.35
N SER A 536 1.77 -19.51 16.53
CA SER A 536 0.94 -18.80 17.51
C SER A 536 1.78 -17.73 18.23
N LEU A 537 1.38 -16.48 18.10
CA LEU A 537 2.07 -15.30 18.62
C LEU A 537 1.10 -14.47 19.47
N ASP A 538 1.46 -14.23 20.73
CA ASP A 538 0.74 -13.28 21.58
C ASP A 538 1.24 -11.86 21.33
N THR A 539 0.30 -10.91 21.16
CA THR A 539 0.54 -9.48 21.03
C THR A 539 -0.50 -8.69 21.84
N GLU A 540 -0.35 -7.37 21.88
CA GLU A 540 -1.30 -6.45 22.51
C GLU A 540 -1.63 -5.30 21.56
N ILE A 541 -2.91 -4.92 21.48
CA ILE A 541 -3.35 -3.85 20.57
C ILE A 541 -4.31 -2.87 21.24
N ALA A 542 -3.93 -1.60 21.24
CA ALA A 542 -4.75 -0.49 21.75
C ALA A 542 -5.97 -0.23 20.86
N SER A 543 -7.01 0.40 21.41
CA SER A 543 -8.12 0.90 20.58
C SER A 543 -7.63 1.95 19.57
N PHE A 544 -8.18 1.94 18.37
CA PHE A 544 -7.78 2.80 17.25
C PHE A 544 -6.30 2.66 16.87
N ALA A 545 -5.81 1.42 16.92
CA ALA A 545 -4.49 1.02 16.47
C ALA A 545 -4.55 -0.17 15.50
N PHE A 546 -3.47 -0.35 14.74
CA PHE A 546 -3.22 -1.53 13.92
C PHE A 546 -1.81 -2.06 14.14
N GLU A 547 -1.60 -3.34 13.87
CA GLU A 547 -0.29 -3.98 13.83
C GLU A 547 -0.24 -4.93 12.62
N LYS A 548 0.73 -4.72 11.72
CA LYS A 548 1.05 -5.70 10.68
C LYS A 548 2.21 -6.57 11.14
N ILE A 549 2.05 -7.88 11.06
CA ILE A 549 3.06 -8.88 11.40
C ILE A 549 3.42 -9.66 10.14
N GLU A 550 4.71 -9.75 9.84
CA GLU A 550 5.24 -10.51 8.71
C GLU A 550 5.99 -11.72 9.21
N PHE A 551 5.67 -12.91 8.72
CA PHE A 551 6.36 -14.16 9.03
C PHE A 551 7.12 -14.66 7.80
N ARG A 552 8.38 -15.03 7.98
CA ARG A 552 9.31 -15.44 6.92
C ARG A 552 10.10 -16.66 7.36
N THR A 553 10.36 -17.59 6.44
CA THR A 553 11.34 -18.66 6.71
C THR A 553 12.76 -18.12 6.58
N ASN A 554 13.75 -18.85 7.08
CA ASN A 554 15.17 -18.53 6.88
C ASN A 554 15.50 -18.27 5.40
N SER A 555 14.99 -19.10 4.49
CA SER A 555 15.22 -18.95 3.05
C SER A 555 14.64 -17.65 2.45
N ASN A 556 13.64 -17.05 3.10
CA ASN A 556 13.06 -15.78 2.67
C ASN A 556 13.85 -14.57 3.22
N LEU A 557 14.60 -14.72 4.31
CA LEU A 557 15.45 -13.66 4.88
C LEU A 557 16.84 -13.62 4.24
N VAL A 558 17.31 -14.76 3.75
CA VAL A 558 18.64 -14.92 3.17
C VAL A 558 18.65 -14.46 1.73
N THR A 559 19.51 -13.49 1.44
CA THR A 559 19.86 -13.11 0.07
C THR A 559 21.19 -13.75 -0.33
N VAL A 560 21.39 -13.99 -1.63
CA VAL A 560 22.67 -14.44 -2.18
C VAL A 560 23.17 -13.35 -3.13
N LEU A 561 24.41 -12.93 -2.93
CA LEU A 561 25.07 -11.95 -3.79
C LEU A 561 25.38 -12.59 -5.15
N ASN A 562 25.07 -11.90 -6.23
CA ASN A 562 25.41 -12.37 -7.56
C ASN A 562 25.87 -11.19 -8.41
N THR A 563 26.96 -11.38 -9.14
CA THR A 563 27.44 -10.46 -10.17
C THR A 563 26.76 -10.77 -11.50
N PRO A 564 26.19 -9.76 -12.20
CA PRO A 564 25.70 -9.98 -13.55
C PRO A 564 26.86 -10.32 -14.49
N GLN A 565 26.63 -11.28 -15.39
CA GLN A 565 27.53 -11.60 -16.49
C GLN A 565 26.82 -11.41 -17.82
N TYR A 566 27.44 -10.64 -18.72
CA TYR A 566 26.89 -10.32 -20.04
C TYR A 566 27.75 -10.98 -21.11
N ILE A 567 27.61 -12.30 -21.23
CA ILE A 567 28.35 -13.15 -22.16
C ILE A 567 27.32 -13.92 -22.98
N TRP A 568 27.42 -13.84 -24.30
CA TRP A 568 26.54 -14.56 -25.22
C TRP A 568 27.37 -15.48 -26.11
N THR A 569 27.25 -16.79 -25.90
CA THR A 569 28.06 -17.84 -26.57
C THR A 569 27.27 -19.09 -26.94
N THR A 570 26.04 -19.23 -26.45
CA THR A 570 25.19 -20.42 -26.66
C THR A 570 24.01 -20.11 -27.55
N ASN A 571 23.26 -21.15 -27.95
CA ASN A 571 22.04 -20.93 -28.72
C ASN A 571 21.00 -20.15 -27.89
N GLU A 572 20.85 -20.52 -26.62
CA GLU A 572 19.94 -19.89 -25.67
C GLU A 572 20.28 -18.41 -25.46
N ASP A 573 21.56 -18.05 -25.42
CA ASP A 573 22.01 -16.66 -25.34
C ASP A 573 21.56 -15.84 -26.55
N PHE A 574 21.79 -16.36 -27.76
CA PHE A 574 21.44 -15.65 -28.98
C PHE A 574 19.93 -15.60 -29.26
N GLN A 575 19.14 -16.49 -28.64
CA GLN A 575 17.67 -16.45 -28.74
C GLN A 575 17.06 -15.22 -28.06
N GLN A 576 17.81 -14.57 -27.16
CA GLN A 576 17.37 -13.34 -26.48
C GLN A 576 17.35 -12.13 -27.43
N PHE A 577 17.96 -12.23 -28.62
CA PHE A 577 18.06 -11.12 -29.55
C PHE A 577 16.94 -11.14 -30.59
N ALA A 578 16.28 -10.00 -30.75
CA ALA A 578 15.41 -9.75 -31.88
C ALA A 578 16.23 -9.33 -33.11
N THR A 579 15.66 -9.53 -34.31
CA THR A 579 16.29 -9.08 -35.56
C THR A 579 15.36 -8.16 -36.34
N SER A 580 15.94 -7.16 -36.99
CA SER A 580 15.23 -6.24 -37.88
C SER A 580 15.98 -6.09 -39.20
N GLN A 581 15.24 -6.08 -40.31
CA GLN A 581 15.78 -5.94 -41.68
C GLN A 581 16.86 -6.99 -42.07
N MET A 582 16.76 -8.19 -41.51
CA MET A 582 17.55 -9.38 -41.85
C MET A 582 16.76 -10.65 -41.59
N ALA A 583 17.24 -11.79 -42.08
CA ALA A 583 16.86 -13.11 -41.58
C ALA A 583 18.02 -13.70 -40.78
N SER A 584 17.74 -14.44 -39.71
CA SER A 584 18.77 -15.11 -38.91
C SER A 584 18.44 -16.56 -38.60
N THR A 585 19.47 -17.35 -38.33
CA THR A 585 19.37 -18.72 -37.81
C THR A 585 20.42 -18.93 -36.72
N ILE A 586 20.07 -19.68 -35.68
CA ILE A 586 20.97 -19.97 -34.56
C ILE A 586 21.29 -21.47 -34.57
N ALA A 587 22.57 -21.82 -34.61
CA ALA A 587 23.01 -23.20 -34.53
C ALA A 587 24.44 -23.31 -34.00
N GLY A 588 24.66 -24.23 -33.06
CA GLY A 588 26.00 -24.53 -32.54
C GLY A 588 26.64 -23.39 -31.74
N GLY A 589 25.85 -22.52 -31.10
CA GLY A 589 26.34 -21.33 -30.41
C GLY A 589 26.72 -20.19 -31.34
N ILE A 590 26.24 -20.19 -32.59
CA ILE A 590 26.53 -19.16 -33.58
C ILE A 590 25.20 -18.62 -34.11
N ILE A 591 25.08 -17.28 -34.16
CA ILE A 591 23.99 -16.63 -34.90
C ILE A 591 24.48 -16.23 -36.29
N ASN A 592 23.84 -16.80 -37.31
CA ASN A 592 24.10 -16.52 -38.72
C ASN A 592 23.00 -15.58 -39.26
N MET A 593 23.40 -14.44 -39.81
CA MET A 593 22.53 -13.36 -40.25
C MET A 593 22.71 -13.12 -41.75
N SER A 594 21.61 -13.23 -42.50
CA SER A 594 21.54 -12.92 -43.93
C SER A 594 21.10 -11.48 -44.14
N ILE A 595 22.01 -10.66 -44.66
CA ILE A 595 21.83 -9.20 -44.78
C ILE A 595 21.02 -8.85 -46.03
N THR A 596 19.89 -8.15 -45.85
CA THR A 596 18.97 -7.81 -46.97
C THR A 596 18.39 -6.38 -46.93
N GLY A 597 18.59 -5.61 -45.85
CA GLY A 597 18.06 -4.24 -45.66
C GLY A 597 19.11 -3.12 -45.55
N ASN A 598 18.66 -1.91 -45.21
CA ASN A 598 19.51 -0.70 -45.18
C ASN A 598 20.19 -0.46 -43.83
N TYR A 599 19.62 -0.95 -42.73
CA TYR A 599 20.22 -0.99 -41.40
C TYR A 599 19.76 -2.25 -40.66
N PRO A 600 20.30 -3.42 -41.01
CA PRO A 600 20.04 -4.64 -40.27
C PRO A 600 20.53 -4.52 -38.84
N ASN A 601 19.66 -4.83 -37.88
CA ASN A 601 19.95 -4.76 -36.46
C ASN A 601 19.74 -6.11 -35.78
N LEU A 602 20.71 -6.48 -34.94
CA LEU A 602 20.56 -7.49 -33.91
C LEU A 602 20.33 -6.74 -32.58
N ILE A 603 19.20 -6.97 -31.93
CA ILE A 603 18.65 -6.11 -30.85
C ILE A 603 18.58 -6.91 -29.56
N TYR A 604 19.20 -6.41 -28.50
CA TYR A 604 19.05 -6.90 -27.13
C TYR A 604 18.19 -5.91 -26.34
N ASP A 605 16.89 -6.19 -26.24
CA ASP A 605 15.88 -5.30 -25.68
C ASP A 605 15.62 -5.57 -24.19
N THR A 606 16.71 -5.54 -23.42
CA THR A 606 16.67 -5.74 -21.96
C THR A 606 17.49 -4.63 -21.31
N SER A 607 16.89 -3.97 -20.31
CA SER A 607 17.55 -2.90 -19.56
C SER A 607 18.48 -3.45 -18.48
N PHE A 608 19.68 -2.86 -18.34
CA PHE A 608 20.64 -3.26 -17.31
C PHE A 608 21.70 -2.18 -17.01
N ASN A 609 22.34 -2.28 -15.84
CA ASN A 609 23.39 -1.36 -15.40
C ASN A 609 24.76 -1.72 -16.01
N VAL A 610 25.48 -0.70 -16.51
CA VAL A 610 26.77 -0.84 -17.20
C VAL A 610 27.96 -0.27 -16.44
N ASP A 611 27.80 0.25 -15.21
CA ASP A 611 28.83 1.02 -14.50
C ASP A 611 30.15 0.25 -14.29
N ASN A 612 30.06 -1.08 -14.18
CA ASN A 612 31.21 -1.96 -13.97
C ASN A 612 31.85 -2.46 -15.28
N PHE A 613 31.27 -2.14 -16.43
CA PHE A 613 31.71 -2.62 -17.75
C PHE A 613 32.12 -1.43 -18.60
N ASP A 614 33.23 -1.54 -19.34
CA ASP A 614 33.73 -0.42 -20.15
C ASP A 614 34.18 -0.82 -21.55
N ARG A 615 34.02 -2.09 -21.91
CA ARG A 615 34.45 -2.63 -23.17
C ARG A 615 33.45 -3.63 -23.70
N PHE A 616 33.16 -3.55 -25.00
CA PHE A 616 32.35 -4.54 -25.69
C PHE A 616 33.22 -5.35 -26.65
N LYS A 617 33.19 -6.67 -26.49
CA LYS A 617 33.91 -7.63 -27.32
C LYS A 617 32.92 -8.40 -28.18
N ILE A 618 33.24 -8.54 -29.45
CA ILE A 618 32.49 -9.34 -30.41
C ILE A 618 33.44 -10.18 -31.26
N VAL A 619 33.11 -11.45 -31.42
CA VAL A 619 33.80 -12.39 -32.31
C VAL A 619 32.86 -12.65 -33.48
N LEU A 620 33.22 -12.16 -34.65
CA LEU A 620 32.37 -12.27 -35.83
C LEU A 620 33.16 -12.58 -37.09
N LYS A 621 32.45 -13.12 -38.07
CA LYS A 621 32.88 -13.42 -39.42
C LYS A 621 31.98 -12.64 -40.37
N ASN A 622 32.56 -11.79 -41.23
CA ASN A 622 31.83 -10.85 -42.07
C ASN A 622 32.04 -11.15 -43.56
N GLU A 623 31.15 -11.94 -44.16
CA GLU A 623 31.12 -12.21 -45.60
C GLU A 623 30.27 -11.18 -46.36
N THR A 624 30.36 -9.91 -45.96
CA THR A 624 29.70 -8.80 -46.63
C THR A 624 30.71 -7.79 -47.17
N ASP A 625 30.26 -6.93 -48.07
CA ASP A 625 31.06 -5.82 -48.62
C ASP A 625 31.10 -4.57 -47.70
N SER A 626 30.57 -4.64 -46.47
CA SER A 626 30.54 -3.51 -45.53
C SER A 626 31.53 -3.67 -44.38
N ASP A 627 32.31 -2.63 -44.13
CA ASP A 627 33.17 -2.47 -42.93
C ASP A 627 32.53 -1.54 -41.88
N LYS A 628 31.23 -1.26 -42.02
CA LYS A 628 30.51 -0.28 -41.19
C LYS A 628 29.54 -0.98 -40.26
N PHE A 629 30.06 -1.38 -39.11
CA PHE A 629 29.24 -1.93 -38.03
C PHE A 629 29.17 -0.91 -36.90
N TRP A 630 28.08 -0.91 -36.15
CA TRP A 630 27.88 -0.04 -35.00
C TRP A 630 27.45 -0.87 -33.81
N PHE A 631 28.12 -0.66 -32.68
CA PHE A 631 27.54 -0.97 -31.38
C PHE A 631 26.73 0.24 -30.94
N VAL A 632 25.45 0.04 -30.71
CA VAL A 632 24.48 1.10 -30.41
C VAL A 632 23.86 0.82 -29.06
N TRP A 633 23.66 1.83 -28.24
CA TRP A 633 22.95 1.70 -26.97
C TRP A 633 21.98 2.86 -26.79
N TYR A 634 21.00 2.65 -25.91
CA TYR A 634 19.96 3.63 -25.62
C TYR A 634 19.93 3.95 -24.13
N ILE A 635 19.77 5.23 -23.80
CA ILE A 635 19.50 5.72 -22.44
C ILE A 635 18.33 6.67 -22.53
N ASP A 636 17.26 6.38 -21.79
CA ASP A 636 16.00 7.14 -21.82
C ASP A 636 15.48 7.34 -23.26
N GLY A 637 15.64 6.32 -24.11
CA GLY A 637 15.26 6.34 -25.53
C GLY A 637 16.20 7.11 -26.46
N VAL A 638 17.30 7.69 -25.97
CA VAL A 638 18.29 8.44 -26.76
C VAL A 638 19.35 7.49 -27.32
N LYS A 639 19.59 7.56 -28.64
CA LYS A 639 20.54 6.70 -29.35
C LYS A 639 21.99 7.20 -29.23
N HIS A 640 22.89 6.31 -28.80
CA HIS A 640 24.35 6.49 -28.81
C HIS A 640 25.03 5.36 -29.57
N GLN A 641 26.23 5.58 -30.13
CA GLN A 641 26.87 4.55 -30.96
C GLN A 641 28.40 4.66 -31.09
N ARG A 642 29.05 3.51 -31.23
CA ARG A 642 30.48 3.36 -31.51
C ARG A 642 30.71 2.45 -32.71
N ARG A 643 31.66 2.85 -33.58
CA ARG A 643 31.93 2.13 -34.83
C ARG A 643 32.80 0.90 -34.59
N ILE A 644 32.36 -0.24 -35.10
CA ILE A 644 33.14 -1.46 -35.28
C ILE A 644 33.57 -1.52 -36.75
N ARG A 645 34.80 -1.95 -37.03
CA ARG A 645 35.32 -2.06 -38.40
C ARG A 645 35.79 -3.49 -38.71
N PRO A 646 34.85 -4.43 -38.93
CA PRO A 646 35.22 -5.73 -39.46
C PRO A 646 35.83 -5.61 -40.86
N GLY A 647 36.66 -6.57 -41.25
CA GLY A 647 37.11 -6.62 -42.64
C GLY A 647 35.96 -7.04 -43.55
N ILE A 648 36.06 -6.68 -44.83
CA ILE A 648 35.09 -7.07 -45.86
C ILE A 648 35.45 -8.46 -46.40
N ASN A 649 34.44 -9.27 -46.70
CA ASN A 649 34.60 -10.62 -47.24
C ASN A 649 35.58 -11.51 -46.43
N GLU A 650 35.51 -11.40 -45.10
CA GLU A 650 36.32 -12.21 -44.20
C GLU A 650 35.68 -13.58 -43.97
N THR A 651 36.39 -14.63 -44.37
CA THR A 651 35.92 -16.02 -44.25
C THR A 651 36.30 -16.70 -42.94
N SER A 652 36.92 -15.97 -42.01
CA SER A 652 37.36 -16.46 -40.69
C SER A 652 36.78 -15.59 -39.59
N PHE A 653 36.57 -16.16 -38.40
CA PHE A 653 36.19 -15.39 -37.21
C PHE A 653 37.34 -14.50 -36.74
N ASN A 654 37.02 -13.23 -36.46
CA ASN A 654 37.93 -12.23 -35.92
C ASN A 654 37.32 -11.58 -34.67
N THR A 655 38.18 -11.20 -33.73
CA THR A 655 37.78 -10.52 -32.49
C THR A 655 37.91 -9.01 -32.62
N TYR A 656 36.86 -8.29 -32.23
CA TYR A 656 36.83 -6.84 -32.14
C TYR A 656 36.48 -6.42 -30.72
N ILE A 657 37.20 -5.43 -30.18
CA ILE A 657 36.95 -4.87 -28.86
C ILE A 657 36.78 -3.36 -29.01
N ILE A 658 35.67 -2.84 -28.48
CA ILE A 658 35.34 -1.43 -28.44
C ILE A 658 35.62 -0.93 -27.02
N ASP A 659 36.33 0.18 -26.90
CA ASP A 659 36.49 0.91 -25.66
C ASP A 659 35.35 1.93 -25.51
N LEU A 660 34.53 1.73 -24.48
CA LEU A 660 33.38 2.55 -24.09
C LEU A 660 33.72 3.45 -22.90
N SER A 661 34.88 3.26 -22.23
CA SER A 661 35.30 4.08 -21.07
C SER A 661 35.46 5.57 -21.39
N VAL A 662 35.64 5.89 -22.68
CA VAL A 662 35.80 7.24 -23.21
C VAL A 662 34.47 7.92 -23.55
N ASP A 663 33.35 7.20 -23.46
CA ASP A 663 32.01 7.71 -23.72
C ASP A 663 31.38 8.20 -22.42
N ALA A 664 31.16 9.51 -22.31
CA ALA A 664 30.52 10.09 -21.13
C ALA A 664 29.11 9.53 -20.89
N ASP A 665 28.44 9.06 -21.97
CA ASP A 665 27.09 8.51 -21.97
C ASP A 665 27.07 6.98 -21.81
N TRP A 666 28.20 6.35 -21.44
CA TRP A 666 28.26 4.94 -21.06
C TRP A 666 28.36 4.83 -19.53
N ASN A 667 27.23 5.02 -18.86
CA ASN A 667 27.09 4.96 -17.41
C ASN A 667 25.64 4.61 -17.04
N GLY A 668 25.44 4.23 -15.78
CA GLY A 668 24.13 3.96 -15.22
C GLY A 668 23.43 2.78 -15.88
N THR A 669 22.10 2.88 -15.98
CA THR A 669 21.25 1.87 -16.62
C THR A 669 21.00 2.25 -18.08
N ILE A 670 21.29 1.34 -19.00
CA ILE A 670 20.90 1.46 -20.41
C ILE A 670 19.58 0.74 -20.65
N ASP A 671 18.80 1.17 -21.64
CA ASP A 671 17.52 0.58 -22.00
C ASP A 671 17.71 -0.73 -22.79
N SER A 672 18.65 -0.71 -23.73
CA SER A 672 18.93 -1.78 -24.70
C SER A 672 20.25 -1.52 -25.43
N PHE A 673 20.75 -2.53 -26.15
CA PHE A 673 21.83 -2.34 -27.13
C PHE A 673 21.61 -3.11 -28.43
N ASN A 674 22.21 -2.62 -29.51
CA ASN A 674 22.14 -3.24 -30.84
C ASN A 674 23.54 -3.42 -31.44
N VAL A 675 23.66 -4.44 -32.30
CA VAL A 675 24.71 -4.51 -33.33
C VAL A 675 24.07 -4.19 -34.68
N GLU A 676 24.41 -3.04 -35.25
CA GLU A 676 23.86 -2.55 -36.52
C GLU A 676 24.88 -2.67 -37.66
N VAL A 677 24.42 -3.06 -38.86
CA VAL A 677 25.24 -3.07 -40.08
C VAL A 677 24.81 -1.91 -40.99
N ALA A 678 25.66 -0.91 -41.20
CA ALA A 678 25.34 0.24 -42.04
C ALA A 678 25.70 0.02 -43.52
N ASN A 679 24.78 0.38 -44.42
CA ASN A 679 24.92 0.19 -45.87
C ASN A 679 25.63 1.38 -46.57
N LEU A 680 26.38 1.10 -47.63
CA LEU A 680 26.92 2.09 -48.59
C LEU A 680 26.43 1.91 -50.03
N SER A 681 25.99 0.73 -50.47
CA SER A 681 25.22 0.43 -51.69
C SER A 681 25.17 -1.09 -51.92
N SER A 682 23.95 -1.67 -51.98
CA SER A 682 23.63 -3.08 -52.31
C SER A 682 24.47 -4.16 -51.58
N LEU A 683 24.17 -4.42 -50.31
CA LEU A 683 24.72 -5.57 -49.58
C LEU A 683 23.88 -6.82 -49.85
N GLY A 684 24.54 -7.86 -50.34
CA GLY A 684 24.20 -9.24 -50.09
C GLY A 684 25.38 -9.89 -49.36
N GLY A 685 25.12 -10.88 -48.52
CA GLY A 685 26.15 -11.56 -47.75
C GLY A 685 25.66 -12.02 -46.39
N THR A 686 26.55 -12.67 -45.65
CA THR A 686 26.24 -13.23 -44.33
C THR A 686 27.20 -12.71 -43.27
N VAL A 687 26.68 -12.50 -42.08
CA VAL A 687 27.47 -12.22 -40.87
C VAL A 687 27.20 -13.35 -39.89
N GLU A 688 28.26 -13.98 -39.39
CA GLU A 688 28.17 -14.97 -38.33
C GLU A 688 28.80 -14.39 -37.07
N ILE A 689 28.10 -14.44 -35.93
CA ILE A 689 28.63 -14.03 -34.62
C ILE A 689 28.77 -15.28 -33.76
N ASP A 690 29.99 -15.52 -33.29
CA ASP A 690 30.37 -16.64 -32.43
C ASP A 690 30.24 -16.29 -30.94
N SER A 691 30.61 -15.07 -30.56
CA SER A 691 30.43 -14.62 -29.18
C SER A 691 30.31 -13.11 -29.06
N MET A 692 29.54 -12.65 -28.07
CA MET A 692 29.55 -11.27 -27.59
C MET A 692 29.81 -11.23 -26.09
N GLU A 693 30.45 -10.18 -25.59
CA GLU A 693 30.80 -10.04 -24.19
C GLU A 693 30.92 -8.56 -23.80
N LEU A 694 30.25 -8.12 -22.73
CA LEU A 694 30.63 -6.89 -22.05
C LEU A 694 31.69 -7.22 -21.00
N MET A 695 32.83 -6.57 -21.13
CA MET A 695 34.00 -6.82 -20.30
C MET A 695 34.08 -5.79 -19.19
N LEU A 696 34.53 -6.25 -18.01
CA LEU A 696 34.70 -5.42 -16.83
C LEU A 696 35.71 -4.28 -17.08
N LYS A 697 35.47 -3.18 -16.38
CA LYS A 697 36.37 -2.03 -16.35
C LYS A 697 37.73 -2.39 -15.76
N VAL A 698 38.78 -1.74 -16.25
CA VAL A 698 40.13 -1.93 -15.69
C VAL A 698 40.14 -1.57 -14.19
N GLY A 699 40.57 -2.53 -13.36
CA GLY A 699 40.61 -2.39 -11.90
C GLY A 699 39.31 -2.82 -11.19
N ILE A 700 38.30 -3.28 -11.94
CA ILE A 700 37.13 -3.96 -11.40
C ILE A 700 37.31 -5.47 -11.62
N GLU A 701 37.27 -6.20 -10.52
CA GLU A 701 37.35 -7.66 -10.47
C GLU A 701 36.11 -8.20 -9.73
N GLU A 702 35.80 -9.47 -9.97
CA GLU A 702 34.80 -10.20 -9.19
C GLU A 702 35.47 -10.75 -7.92
N HIS A 703 34.80 -10.60 -6.79
CA HIS A 703 35.23 -11.10 -5.49
C HIS A 703 34.17 -12.02 -4.90
N SER A 704 34.65 -13.11 -4.32
CA SER A 704 33.84 -14.08 -3.60
C SER A 704 33.64 -13.66 -2.15
N ILE A 705 32.40 -13.78 -1.68
CA ILE A 705 32.00 -13.55 -0.30
C ILE A 705 31.52 -14.88 0.27
N THR A 706 32.17 -15.33 1.33
CA THR A 706 31.74 -16.49 2.12
C THR A 706 31.30 -16.00 3.48
N THR A 707 30.11 -16.43 3.90
CA THR A 707 29.61 -16.16 5.26
C THR A 707 29.31 -17.46 5.97
N ASN A 708 29.72 -17.56 7.24
CA ASN A 708 29.49 -18.75 8.06
C ASN A 708 28.91 -18.38 9.43
N ILE A 709 28.22 -19.33 10.06
CA ILE A 709 27.90 -19.26 11.49
C ILE A 709 28.82 -20.25 12.19
N ILE A 710 29.66 -19.78 13.10
CA ILE A 710 30.68 -20.62 13.76
C ILE A 710 30.28 -21.10 15.15
N GLU A 711 29.35 -20.40 15.81
CA GLU A 711 28.77 -20.78 17.09
C GLU A 711 27.36 -20.18 17.24
N GLY A 712 26.47 -20.94 17.88
CA GLY A 712 25.08 -20.58 18.12
C GLY A 712 24.14 -20.72 16.92
N PHE A 713 22.92 -20.18 17.06
CA PHE A 713 21.85 -20.31 16.06
C PHE A 713 21.27 -18.94 15.68
N GLY A 714 21.01 -18.76 14.38
CA GLY A 714 20.54 -17.52 13.78
C GLY A 714 20.66 -17.56 12.26
N VAL A 715 20.39 -16.41 11.63
CA VAL A 715 20.51 -16.18 10.18
C VAL A 715 21.59 -15.15 9.89
N VAL A 716 22.28 -15.33 8.75
CA VAL A 716 23.18 -14.34 8.16
C VAL A 716 22.70 -14.03 6.74
N SER A 717 22.50 -12.75 6.43
CA SER A 717 22.09 -12.29 5.10
C SER A 717 22.94 -11.09 4.67
N PRO A 718 23.54 -11.09 3.47
CA PRO A 718 23.55 -12.19 2.50
C PRO A 718 24.33 -13.41 3.00
N SER A 719 23.99 -14.60 2.52
CA SER A 719 24.69 -15.86 2.87
C SER A 719 25.98 -16.09 2.07
N GLY A 720 26.47 -15.07 1.39
CA GLY A 720 27.62 -15.12 0.49
C GLY A 720 27.25 -14.92 -0.98
N GLY A 721 28.19 -15.22 -1.87
CA GLY A 721 28.04 -15.07 -3.32
C GLY A 721 29.17 -14.26 -3.94
N THR A 722 28.90 -13.53 -5.02
CA THR A 722 29.91 -12.71 -5.72
C THR A 722 29.49 -11.25 -5.83
N VAL A 723 30.48 -10.34 -5.77
CA VAL A 723 30.30 -8.89 -5.97
C VAL A 723 31.49 -8.33 -6.74
N PHE A 724 31.35 -7.12 -7.30
CA PHE A 724 32.46 -6.43 -7.94
C PHE A 724 33.26 -5.57 -6.94
N THR A 725 34.53 -5.32 -7.27
CA THR A 725 35.38 -4.36 -6.55
C THR A 725 34.68 -3.01 -6.37
N GLY A 726 34.68 -2.48 -5.15
CA GLY A 726 34.08 -1.20 -4.79
C GLY A 726 32.58 -1.27 -4.48
N ASN A 727 31.92 -2.43 -4.64
CA ASN A 727 30.55 -2.60 -4.18
C ASN A 727 30.46 -2.50 -2.66
N GLU A 728 29.42 -1.84 -2.18
CA GLU A 728 29.06 -1.78 -0.77
C GLU A 728 28.07 -2.92 -0.47
N VAL A 729 28.39 -3.74 0.53
CA VAL A 729 27.57 -4.87 0.97
C VAL A 729 27.23 -4.70 2.44
N THR A 730 25.94 -4.80 2.78
CA THR A 730 25.45 -4.78 4.17
C THR A 730 25.05 -6.18 4.61
N PHE A 731 25.72 -6.68 5.64
CA PHE A 731 25.45 -7.96 6.29
C PHE A 731 24.58 -7.74 7.52
N ASN A 732 23.51 -8.52 7.63
CA ASN A 732 22.56 -8.53 8.72
C ASN A 732 22.61 -9.90 9.42
N THR A 733 22.44 -9.91 10.73
CA THR A 733 22.15 -11.13 11.50
C THR A 733 20.80 -11.05 12.20
N TYR A 734 20.13 -12.21 12.26
CA TYR A 734 18.87 -12.38 12.96
C TYR A 734 19.01 -13.59 13.90
N PRO A 735 19.24 -13.37 15.21
CA PRO A 735 19.40 -14.46 16.17
C PRO A 735 18.15 -15.33 16.31
N ASP A 736 18.33 -16.62 16.57
CA ASP A 736 17.23 -17.49 16.97
C ASP A 736 16.82 -17.20 18.43
N ALA A 737 15.61 -17.62 18.80
CA ALA A 737 15.06 -17.41 20.13
C ALA A 737 16.00 -17.99 21.21
N GLY A 738 16.33 -17.15 22.20
CA GLY A 738 17.30 -17.49 23.24
C GLY A 738 18.76 -17.35 22.82
N TRP A 739 19.05 -16.74 21.67
CA TRP A 739 20.39 -16.36 21.22
C TRP A 739 20.50 -14.86 21.00
N GLU A 740 21.70 -14.32 21.18
CA GLU A 740 22.08 -12.96 20.86
C GLU A 740 23.27 -12.96 19.91
N PHE A 741 23.31 -12.00 19.00
CA PHE A 741 24.48 -11.80 18.14
C PHE A 741 25.64 -11.23 18.97
N GLN A 742 26.77 -11.97 19.04
CA GLN A 742 27.96 -11.52 19.76
C GLN A 742 28.86 -10.64 18.88
N GLY A 743 29.04 -11.02 17.62
CA GLY A 743 29.95 -10.34 16.71
C GLY A 743 30.36 -11.15 15.48
N TRP A 744 31.00 -10.45 14.56
CA TRP A 744 31.65 -10.95 13.36
C TRP A 744 33.14 -11.25 13.60
N SER A 745 33.65 -12.26 12.93
CA SER A 745 35.06 -12.66 12.91
C SER A 745 35.50 -13.15 11.52
N GLY A 746 36.75 -13.56 11.36
CA GLY A 746 37.34 -13.91 10.06
C GLY A 746 38.13 -12.74 9.51
N ASP A 747 37.90 -12.39 8.25
CA ASP A 747 38.56 -11.24 7.60
C ASP A 747 38.13 -9.89 8.18
N ILE A 748 36.92 -9.84 8.75
CA ILE A 748 36.37 -8.66 9.43
C ILE A 748 36.01 -9.01 10.87
N VAL A 749 36.43 -8.17 11.81
CA VAL A 749 36.09 -8.28 13.24
C VAL A 749 35.29 -7.06 13.64
N SER A 750 34.02 -7.25 13.99
CA SER A 750 33.10 -6.17 14.36
C SER A 750 32.01 -6.70 15.29
N THR A 751 31.41 -5.84 16.09
CA THR A 751 30.18 -6.15 16.85
C THR A 751 28.96 -5.42 16.28
N GLU A 752 29.12 -4.74 15.14
CA GLU A 752 28.05 -4.00 14.48
C GLU A 752 27.08 -4.96 13.77
N ASN A 753 25.79 -4.71 13.94
CA ASN A 753 24.70 -5.34 13.20
C ASN A 753 23.64 -4.25 12.95
N PRO A 754 23.38 -3.85 11.69
CA PRO A 754 24.01 -4.32 10.46
C PRO A 754 25.50 -3.94 10.30
N LEU A 755 26.27 -4.74 9.56
CA LEU A 755 27.67 -4.49 9.19
C LEU A 755 27.79 -4.13 7.71
N THR A 756 28.24 -2.92 7.40
CA THR A 756 28.45 -2.47 6.01
C THR A 756 29.93 -2.45 5.63
N ILE A 757 30.28 -3.06 4.50
CA ILE A 757 31.66 -3.20 4.00
C ILE A 757 31.72 -2.80 2.52
N ILE A 758 32.74 -2.01 2.14
CA ILE A 758 33.13 -1.82 0.75
C ILE A 758 34.10 -2.93 0.36
N VAL A 759 33.73 -3.76 -0.61
CA VAL A 759 34.48 -4.97 -0.99
C VAL A 759 35.63 -4.61 -1.93
N THR A 760 36.85 -5.04 -1.59
CA THR A 760 38.07 -4.80 -2.40
C THR A 760 38.92 -6.05 -2.62
N SER A 761 38.51 -7.18 -2.05
CA SER A 761 39.11 -8.51 -2.18
C SER A 761 38.05 -9.55 -1.84
N ASP A 762 38.37 -10.84 -2.05
CA ASP A 762 37.59 -11.93 -1.46
C ASP A 762 37.46 -11.74 0.07
N LEU A 763 36.32 -12.16 0.64
CA LEU A 763 36.03 -12.09 2.08
C LEU A 763 35.48 -13.41 2.61
N ASP A 764 36.03 -13.89 3.72
CA ASP A 764 35.49 -14.96 4.57
C ASP A 764 35.15 -14.38 5.95
N ILE A 765 33.86 -14.20 6.22
CA ILE A 765 33.35 -13.62 7.47
C ILE A 765 32.46 -14.62 8.21
N ALA A 766 32.53 -14.59 9.54
CA ALA A 766 31.86 -15.55 10.40
C ALA A 766 31.09 -14.86 11.53
N ALA A 767 29.80 -15.18 11.67
CA ALA A 767 28.96 -14.73 12.78
C ALA A 767 29.05 -15.69 13.97
N THR A 768 29.10 -15.11 15.17
CA THR A 768 28.95 -15.84 16.43
C THR A 768 27.69 -15.37 17.14
N PHE A 769 26.85 -16.32 17.52
CA PHE A 769 25.72 -16.10 18.41
C PHE A 769 26.01 -16.77 19.75
N VAL A 770 25.61 -16.12 20.84
CA VAL A 770 25.71 -16.67 22.20
C VAL A 770 24.33 -16.82 22.80
N GLN A 771 24.15 -17.82 23.65
CA GLN A 771 22.88 -18.01 24.31
C GLN A 771 22.61 -16.79 25.22
N ASP A 772 21.43 -16.21 25.08
CA ASP A 772 20.97 -15.15 25.95
C ASP A 772 21.03 -15.68 27.40
N GLY A 773 21.62 -14.90 28.29
CA GLY A 773 21.79 -15.33 29.67
C GLY A 773 20.41 -15.56 30.29
N LEU A 774 20.19 -16.68 31.00
CA LEU A 774 19.01 -16.86 31.86
C LEU A 774 19.07 -15.87 33.04
N SER A 775 18.92 -14.58 32.78
CA SER A 775 18.82 -13.53 33.78
C SER A 775 17.36 -13.14 33.89
N VAL A 776 16.70 -13.63 34.94
CA VAL A 776 15.38 -13.11 35.35
C VAL A 776 15.55 -11.71 35.94
N ASP A 777 14.71 -10.77 35.50
CA ASP A 777 14.61 -9.38 36.03
C ASP A 777 14.31 -9.34 37.55
N GLU A 778 13.94 -10.48 38.15
CA GLU A 778 13.72 -10.61 39.61
C GLU A 778 14.97 -10.40 40.47
N ASN A 779 16.17 -10.28 39.89
CA ASN A 779 17.36 -9.89 40.64
C ASN A 779 17.95 -8.59 40.11
N ASN A 780 17.28 -7.48 40.40
CA ASN A 780 17.97 -6.20 40.64
C ASN A 780 19.11 -6.48 41.63
N LEU A 781 20.32 -6.70 41.12
CA LEU A 781 21.53 -6.92 41.91
C LEU A 781 21.92 -5.58 42.52
N ASP A 782 21.17 -5.17 43.54
CA ASP A 782 21.58 -4.12 44.46
C ASP A 782 22.99 -4.46 44.94
N ASN A 783 23.91 -3.51 44.78
CA ASN A 783 25.29 -3.60 45.25
C ASN A 783 25.33 -3.50 46.80
N ALA A 784 24.62 -4.40 47.48
CA ALA A 784 24.30 -4.34 48.92
C ALA A 784 25.51 -4.57 49.83
N PHE A 785 26.63 -5.06 49.30
CA PHE A 785 27.86 -5.27 50.07
C PHE A 785 29.13 -5.18 49.22
N THR A 786 30.24 -4.81 49.85
CA THR A 786 31.59 -4.87 49.27
C THR A 786 32.36 -6.03 49.90
N ILE A 787 33.27 -6.66 49.17
CA ILE A 787 34.13 -7.71 49.70
C ILE A 787 35.60 -7.42 49.38
N PHE A 788 36.48 -7.59 50.36
CA PHE A 788 37.92 -7.32 50.22
C PHE A 788 38.77 -8.24 51.10
N PRO A 789 39.98 -8.67 50.67
CA PRO A 789 40.53 -8.48 49.32
C PRO A 789 39.84 -9.41 48.32
N ASN A 790 39.61 -8.94 47.09
CA ASN A 790 39.13 -9.75 45.99
C ASN A 790 39.84 -9.29 44.71
N PRO A 791 40.83 -10.05 44.19
CA PRO A 791 41.24 -11.38 44.63
C PRO A 791 41.90 -11.43 46.01
N SER A 792 41.80 -12.58 46.67
CA SER A 792 42.50 -12.92 47.93
C SER A 792 43.59 -13.96 47.66
N SER A 793 44.81 -13.73 48.13
CA SER A 793 45.94 -14.66 47.99
C SER A 793 46.03 -15.73 49.08
N ASN A 794 45.17 -15.64 50.10
CA ASN A 794 45.15 -16.58 51.22
C ASN A 794 43.76 -17.19 51.46
N GLY A 795 42.82 -17.00 50.54
CA GLY A 795 41.46 -17.52 50.63
C GLY A 795 40.59 -16.85 51.68
N VAL A 796 41.06 -15.76 52.32
CA VAL A 796 40.31 -15.03 53.33
C VAL A 796 39.73 -13.73 52.75
N PHE A 797 38.44 -13.51 52.96
CA PHE A 797 37.69 -12.36 52.48
C PHE A 797 36.92 -11.69 53.62
N THR A 798 36.74 -10.37 53.55
CA THR A 798 35.96 -9.60 54.53
C THR A 798 34.79 -8.90 53.85
N ILE A 799 33.58 -9.15 54.35
CA ILE A 799 32.34 -8.50 53.96
C ILE A 799 32.23 -7.13 54.64
N LYS A 800 32.09 -6.08 53.84
CA LYS A 800 31.69 -4.74 54.28
C LYS A 800 30.23 -4.51 53.86
N SER A 801 29.32 -4.67 54.82
CA SER A 801 27.90 -4.39 54.69
C SER A 801 27.37 -3.67 55.94
N ASN A 802 26.25 -2.96 55.79
CA ASN A 802 25.54 -2.28 56.87
C ASN A 802 24.71 -3.26 57.73
N THR A 803 24.58 -4.52 57.31
CA THR A 803 23.88 -5.58 58.04
C THR A 803 24.74 -6.84 58.17
N THR A 804 24.61 -7.58 59.26
CA THR A 804 25.20 -8.93 59.40
C THR A 804 24.14 -9.94 59.01
N ALA A 805 24.19 -10.39 57.76
CA ALA A 805 23.28 -11.38 57.19
C ALA A 805 23.97 -12.73 56.98
N HIS A 806 23.17 -13.78 56.85
CA HIS A 806 23.65 -15.12 56.50
C HIS A 806 24.21 -15.11 55.08
N TRP A 807 25.41 -15.65 54.91
CA TRP A 807 26.06 -15.80 53.62
C TRP A 807 26.37 -17.26 53.30
N GLU A 808 26.50 -17.54 52.01
CA GLU A 808 26.80 -18.84 51.46
C GLU A 808 27.82 -18.70 50.32
N VAL A 809 28.79 -19.60 50.23
CA VAL A 809 29.77 -19.66 49.14
C VAL A 809 29.49 -20.92 48.34
N TYR A 810 29.47 -20.78 47.03
CA TYR A 810 29.24 -21.85 46.06
C TYR A 810 30.44 -21.99 45.12
N SER A 811 30.74 -23.21 44.67
CA SER A 811 31.62 -23.44 43.51
C SER A 811 30.98 -22.92 42.22
N LEU A 812 31.76 -22.81 41.14
CA LEU A 812 31.24 -22.47 39.81
C LEU A 812 30.22 -23.49 39.27
N THR A 813 30.27 -24.72 39.77
CA THR A 813 29.30 -25.77 39.42
C THR A 813 28.04 -25.72 40.30
N GLY A 814 27.85 -24.67 41.09
CA GLY A 814 26.66 -24.46 41.92
C GLY A 814 26.62 -25.26 43.23
N VAL A 815 27.71 -25.94 43.60
CA VAL A 815 27.77 -26.72 44.85
C VAL A 815 28.11 -25.78 46.01
N LYS A 816 27.29 -25.79 47.06
CA LYS A 816 27.56 -25.02 48.29
C LYS A 816 28.79 -25.59 49.00
N VAL A 817 29.81 -24.75 49.18
CA VAL A 817 31.09 -25.14 49.80
C VAL A 817 31.24 -24.61 51.22
N LEU A 818 30.64 -23.45 51.53
CA LEU A 818 30.72 -22.84 52.86
C LEU A 818 29.48 -21.98 53.14
N SER A 819 29.14 -21.76 54.41
CA SER A 819 28.13 -20.77 54.81
C SER A 819 28.42 -20.24 56.21
N GLY A 820 27.98 -19.02 56.51
CA GLY A 820 28.22 -18.41 57.80
C GLY A 820 27.45 -17.12 58.03
N LYS A 821 27.72 -16.47 59.16
CA LYS A 821 27.14 -15.17 59.54
C LYS A 821 28.20 -14.13 59.92
N GLU A 822 29.46 -14.54 59.94
CA GLU A 822 30.58 -13.68 60.32
C GLU A 822 30.94 -12.70 59.19
N LYS A 823 31.63 -11.61 59.50
CA LYS A 823 32.12 -10.69 58.46
C LYS A 823 33.31 -11.24 57.68
N THR A 824 33.97 -12.26 58.22
CA THR A 824 35.11 -12.91 57.57
C THR A 824 34.68 -14.24 56.99
N ILE A 825 35.06 -14.47 55.75
CA ILE A 825 34.88 -15.72 55.02
C ILE A 825 36.27 -16.30 54.81
N ASP A 826 36.47 -17.54 55.23
CA ASP A 826 37.74 -18.25 55.07
C ASP A 826 37.51 -19.50 54.23
N ILE A 827 37.94 -19.43 52.97
CA ILE A 827 37.96 -20.55 52.04
C ILE A 827 39.38 -21.06 51.76
N SER A 828 40.35 -20.76 52.63
CA SER A 828 41.74 -21.19 52.47
C SER A 828 41.93 -22.71 52.40
N ASN A 829 40.96 -23.49 52.89
CA ASN A 829 40.97 -24.95 52.82
C ASN A 829 40.40 -25.52 51.51
N PHE A 830 39.92 -24.67 50.59
CA PHE A 830 39.42 -25.08 49.27
C PHE A 830 40.45 -24.80 48.18
N SER A 831 40.24 -25.36 46.98
CA SER A 831 41.16 -25.16 45.85
C SER A 831 41.21 -23.69 45.40
N HIS A 832 42.38 -23.21 44.97
CA HIS A 832 42.49 -21.94 44.26
C HIS A 832 41.52 -21.92 43.07
N GLY A 833 40.83 -20.80 42.87
CA GLY A 833 39.79 -20.67 41.86
C GLY A 833 38.74 -19.61 42.18
N MET A 834 37.71 -19.55 41.34
CA MET A 834 36.59 -18.62 41.47
C MET A 834 35.41 -19.28 42.20
N TYR A 835 34.77 -18.52 43.07
CA TYR A 835 33.59 -18.92 43.84
C TYR A 835 32.49 -17.85 43.76
N ILE A 836 31.26 -18.24 44.05
CA ILE A 836 30.11 -17.33 44.12
C ILE A 836 29.70 -17.16 45.59
N LEU A 837 29.81 -15.94 46.11
CA LEU A 837 29.32 -15.57 47.42
C LEU A 837 27.90 -15.00 47.31
N LYS A 838 26.95 -15.61 48.01
CA LYS A 838 25.59 -15.12 48.23
C LYS A 838 25.49 -14.48 49.62
N LEU A 839 24.90 -13.30 49.70
CA LEU A 839 24.48 -12.65 50.94
C LEU A 839 23.06 -12.12 50.73
N ASN A 840 22.07 -12.67 51.44
CA ASN A 840 20.64 -12.48 51.13
C ASN A 840 20.33 -12.81 49.65
N ASN A 841 19.76 -11.86 48.90
CA ASN A 841 19.45 -11.99 47.48
C ASN A 841 20.54 -11.42 46.55
N SER A 842 21.68 -10.98 47.10
CA SER A 842 22.80 -10.43 46.32
C SER A 842 23.93 -11.44 46.17
N TYR A 843 24.58 -11.45 45.00
CA TYR A 843 25.67 -12.38 44.68
C TYR A 843 26.95 -11.61 44.27
N LYS A 844 28.13 -12.13 44.64
CA LYS A 844 29.45 -11.62 44.18
C LYS A 844 30.40 -12.76 43.83
N LYS A 845 31.12 -12.59 42.71
CA LYS A 845 32.26 -13.45 42.35
C LYS A 845 33.44 -13.14 43.26
N VAL A 846 34.05 -14.16 43.87
CA VAL A 846 35.25 -14.03 44.71
C VAL A 846 36.34 -14.93 44.16
N LEU A 847 37.56 -14.40 44.07
CA LEU A 847 38.70 -15.08 43.46
C LEU A 847 39.75 -15.39 44.52
N TYR A 848 40.01 -16.68 44.77
CA TYR A 848 41.09 -17.18 45.61
C TYR A 848 42.28 -17.58 44.71
N ASN A 849 43.31 -16.74 44.71
CA ASN A 849 44.54 -16.89 43.92
C ASN A 849 45.66 -17.60 44.67
#